data_AF-A0A4V5NIP5-F1
#
_entry.id   AF-A0A4V5NIP5-F1
#
_cell.length_a   1.000
_cell.length_b   1.000
_cell.length_c   1.000
_cell.angle_alpha   90.00
_cell.angle_beta   90.00
_cell.angle_gamma   90.00
#
_symmetry.space_group_name_H-M   'P 1'
#
loop_
_entity.id
_entity.type
_entity.pdbx_description
1 polymer ?
#
loop_
_entity_poly.entity_id
_entity_poly.type
_entity_poly.pdbx_seq_one_letter_code
_entity_poly.pdbx_strand_id
1 'polypeptide(L)'
;MIVMKAGGCKRVTTTNQWTTTASMLGFNPAQVPTAAQEVKQAYEDNLVEYERDHLARQKQLQAQKQAQQMAGVGTAPQMSPTKMMPMGAPDNQAAQQYMLQQQQRVQAQAQAQAQVQIQQSQVQAQQQQQQQQQQQQQQQQLQQYQQQLASVQQPTHLPNNTPTSITNGQTPPRGTENVMSHQQKAFNQNRSGSIGRPPDAAPPSIQRSTFLTPPTAASEKAKVPPSNEPNSADRKSIAAMPKQMPPQDSPHYKPCVKKMEYSYGGYKIAGLALLGADLEKLRPDVPNLEEMGVIDIRALSMSLQSGIHAEVRYALDYLVKLSSEQRVTLELEKCEDLIEVLVDCAGEQIDGLADDAAEVSDILDLSSYEDTMRGCRAEELSLQDVHEFGTPDYELDRSADRLIAITTILRNLSFYECNHAQLSAAPVVKFVSNAVRLLGTRNMLLRTYLNTQDFMKDIVTFLSNTATSIELPSREDAFHVLHFLIAFAPSPPPTSPDSSTVRFSPYRPAVHRYLPHAVDSLAKLLARDDPNRSYYRTIFQSDSTSAPPYDLLTRTVALAISVVPDRASGNLAPPVELRIVEARKPYLTQAMLAADILSTLAPGSESPLARSWLDSEDGFAPSLLRLVCLLSTDRTTQPPPQRTHSSGWPTDHRRTDHENQGFGLITHRALSMLKRLAEKTRGSELGLSGNVLPKRETVLGALLTPNIDAVALRQLCALSGLE
;
A
#
# COMPACT_ATOMS: atom_id res chain seq x y z
N MET A 1 -30.29 3.05 -26.49
CA MET A 1 -30.64 2.19 -27.65
C MET A 1 -31.23 2.97 -28.83
N ILE A 2 -32.37 3.67 -28.70
CA ILE A 2 -33.02 4.36 -29.86
C ILE A 2 -32.10 5.41 -30.51
N VAL A 3 -31.52 6.33 -29.73
CA VAL A 3 -30.55 7.34 -30.21
C VAL A 3 -29.34 6.71 -30.92
N MET A 4 -28.77 5.63 -30.36
CA MET A 4 -27.70 4.86 -31.00
C MET A 4 -28.12 4.28 -32.37
N LYS A 5 -29.35 3.75 -32.49
CA LYS A 5 -29.90 3.26 -33.78
C LYS A 5 -30.13 4.37 -34.80
N ALA A 6 -30.42 5.59 -34.36
CA ALA A 6 -30.48 6.78 -35.21
C ALA A 6 -29.08 7.32 -35.62
N GLY A 7 -27.99 6.74 -35.09
CA GLY A 7 -26.61 7.09 -35.40
C GLY A 7 -25.97 8.06 -34.41
N GLY A 8 -26.42 8.06 -33.15
CA GLY A 8 -25.81 8.79 -32.04
C GLY A 8 -26.39 10.19 -31.80
N CYS A 9 -26.25 10.68 -30.57
CA CYS A 9 -26.72 11.95 -30.06
C CYS A 9 -26.33 13.12 -30.97
N LYS A 10 -25.07 13.17 -31.43
CA LYS A 10 -24.58 14.22 -32.36
C LYS A 10 -25.43 14.27 -33.63
N ARG A 11 -25.71 13.13 -34.26
CA ARG A 11 -26.51 13.06 -35.49
C ARG A 11 -27.97 13.41 -35.24
N VAL A 12 -28.58 12.92 -34.16
CA VAL A 12 -29.97 13.22 -33.79
C VAL A 12 -30.16 14.72 -33.54
N THR A 13 -29.19 15.37 -32.88
CA THR A 13 -29.16 16.84 -32.72
C THR A 13 -28.99 17.57 -34.05
N THR A 14 -27.98 17.24 -34.86
CA THR A 14 -27.76 17.92 -36.16
C THR A 14 -28.92 17.75 -37.15
N THR A 15 -29.68 16.65 -37.07
CA THR A 15 -30.85 16.39 -37.93
C THR A 15 -32.20 16.74 -37.28
N ASN A 16 -32.20 17.34 -36.07
CA ASN A 16 -33.40 17.68 -35.29
C ASN A 16 -34.39 16.51 -35.09
N GLN A 17 -33.89 15.27 -35.00
CA GLN A 17 -34.74 14.06 -34.87
C GLN A 17 -35.17 13.76 -33.42
N TRP A 18 -35.00 14.71 -32.49
CA TRP A 18 -35.42 14.55 -31.09
C TRP A 18 -36.93 14.40 -30.92
N THR A 19 -37.75 15.08 -31.73
CA THR A 19 -39.22 14.90 -31.71
C THR A 19 -39.63 13.49 -32.14
N THR A 20 -38.97 12.94 -33.17
CA THR A 20 -39.16 11.55 -33.61
C THR A 20 -38.68 10.57 -32.55
N THR A 21 -37.56 10.87 -31.87
CA THR A 21 -36.99 10.06 -30.79
C THR A 21 -37.92 10.01 -29.57
N ALA A 22 -38.50 11.15 -29.18
CA ALA A 22 -39.50 11.23 -28.11
C ALA A 22 -40.78 10.45 -28.47
N SER A 23 -41.26 10.58 -29.71
CA SER A 23 -42.39 9.78 -30.23
C SER A 23 -42.11 8.27 -30.19
N MET A 24 -40.90 7.83 -30.59
CA MET A 24 -40.46 6.43 -30.47
C MET A 24 -40.27 5.94 -29.02
N LEU A 25 -40.17 6.86 -28.05
CA LEU A 25 -40.19 6.56 -26.61
C LEU A 25 -41.62 6.58 -26.01
N GLY A 26 -42.65 6.87 -26.82
CA GLY A 26 -44.05 6.91 -26.42
C GLY A 26 -44.59 8.30 -26.08
N PHE A 27 -43.78 9.36 -26.16
CA PHE A 27 -44.22 10.72 -25.88
C PHE A 27 -44.92 11.34 -27.09
N ASN A 28 -46.24 11.54 -26.98
CA ASN A 28 -47.02 12.22 -28.02
C ASN A 28 -46.75 13.74 -27.97
N PRO A 29 -46.19 14.36 -29.04
CA PRO A 29 -45.86 15.78 -29.05
C PRO A 29 -47.09 16.71 -28.97
N ALA A 30 -48.30 16.20 -29.23
CA ALA A 30 -49.55 16.95 -29.02
C ALA A 30 -50.00 16.97 -27.54
N GLN A 31 -49.43 16.12 -26.67
CA GLN A 31 -49.73 16.05 -25.25
C GLN A 31 -48.60 16.63 -24.38
N VAL A 32 -47.34 16.46 -24.79
CA VAL A 32 -46.16 17.03 -24.11
C VAL A 32 -45.25 17.71 -25.14
N PRO A 33 -45.46 19.00 -25.46
CA PRO A 33 -44.67 19.70 -26.48
C PRO A 33 -43.17 19.81 -26.16
N THR A 34 -42.82 19.84 -24.87
CA THR A 34 -41.45 19.94 -24.35
C THR A 34 -40.67 18.62 -24.36
N ALA A 35 -41.33 17.48 -24.57
CA ALA A 35 -40.71 16.15 -24.44
C ALA A 35 -39.48 15.95 -25.34
N ALA A 36 -39.42 16.61 -26.51
CA ALA A 36 -38.26 16.57 -27.39
C ALA A 36 -37.01 17.24 -26.77
N GLN A 37 -37.19 18.32 -26.00
CA GLN A 37 -36.09 18.99 -25.28
C GLN A 37 -35.72 18.24 -24.00
N GLU A 38 -36.71 17.77 -23.24
CA GLU A 38 -36.48 17.00 -22.00
C GLU A 38 -35.75 15.68 -22.28
N VAL A 39 -36.15 14.93 -23.32
CA VAL A 39 -35.46 13.71 -23.77
C VAL A 39 -34.05 14.01 -24.26
N LYS A 40 -33.83 15.15 -24.94
CA LYS A 40 -32.48 15.58 -25.36
C LYS A 40 -31.61 15.86 -24.14
N GLN A 41 -32.07 16.71 -23.23
CA GLN A 41 -31.30 17.12 -22.05
C GLN A 41 -30.99 15.93 -21.14
N ALA A 42 -31.98 15.08 -20.84
CA ALA A 42 -31.74 13.88 -20.04
C ALA A 42 -30.73 12.91 -20.70
N TYR A 43 -30.64 12.87 -22.04
CA TYR A 43 -29.63 12.10 -22.75
C TYR A 43 -28.24 12.76 -22.69
N GLU A 44 -28.17 14.09 -22.84
CA GLU A 44 -26.92 14.86 -22.75
C GLU A 44 -26.32 14.80 -21.34
N ASP A 45 -27.13 14.96 -20.30
CA ASP A 45 -26.71 14.97 -18.90
C ASP A 45 -26.27 13.59 -18.36
N ASN A 46 -26.75 12.47 -18.94
CA ASN A 46 -26.57 11.12 -18.36
C ASN A 46 -25.92 10.08 -19.28
N LEU A 47 -25.92 10.26 -20.61
CA LEU A 47 -25.60 9.19 -21.57
C LEU A 47 -24.56 9.57 -22.64
N VAL A 48 -24.20 10.85 -22.79
CA VAL A 48 -23.25 11.29 -23.83
C VAL A 48 -21.82 10.80 -23.58
N GLU A 49 -21.35 10.74 -22.34
CA GLU A 49 -20.02 10.18 -22.03
C GLU A 49 -19.95 8.69 -22.33
N TYR A 50 -20.97 7.92 -21.92
CA TYR A 50 -21.08 6.50 -22.26
C TYR A 50 -21.14 6.27 -23.78
N GLU A 51 -21.86 7.12 -24.53
CA GLU A 51 -21.89 7.06 -26.00
C GLU A 51 -20.50 7.34 -26.61
N ARG A 52 -19.78 8.36 -26.13
CA ARG A 52 -18.41 8.70 -26.55
C ARG A 52 -17.49 7.48 -26.41
N ASP A 53 -17.48 6.86 -25.25
CA ASP A 53 -16.51 5.82 -24.90
C ASP A 53 -16.88 4.46 -25.52
N HIS A 54 -18.17 4.19 -25.69
CA HIS A 54 -18.66 3.05 -26.49
C HIS A 54 -18.26 3.18 -27.97
N LEU A 55 -18.41 4.37 -28.58
CA LEU A 55 -18.01 4.61 -29.97
C LEU A 55 -16.47 4.54 -30.15
N ALA A 56 -15.69 4.99 -29.16
CA ALA A 56 -14.24 4.85 -29.18
C ALA A 56 -13.82 3.37 -29.18
N ARG A 57 -14.35 2.58 -28.23
CA ARG A 57 -14.10 1.13 -28.13
C ARG A 57 -14.55 0.37 -29.38
N GLN A 58 -15.68 0.75 -29.98
CA GLN A 58 -16.17 0.17 -31.24
C GLN A 58 -15.22 0.45 -32.42
N LYS A 59 -14.71 1.68 -32.55
CA LYS A 59 -13.72 2.03 -33.59
C LYS A 59 -12.41 1.25 -33.44
N GLN A 60 -11.92 1.09 -32.20
CA GLN A 60 -10.71 0.33 -31.91
C GLN A 60 -10.84 -1.14 -32.36
N LEU A 61 -11.98 -1.78 -32.04
CA LEU A 61 -12.30 -3.14 -32.47
C LEU A 61 -12.48 -3.27 -34.00
N GLN A 62 -12.97 -2.24 -34.69
CA GLN A 62 -13.04 -2.23 -36.15
C GLN A 62 -11.66 -2.08 -36.80
N ALA A 63 -10.82 -1.17 -36.31
CA ALA A 63 -9.46 -0.98 -36.80
C ALA A 63 -8.61 -2.26 -36.67
N GLN A 64 -8.72 -2.95 -35.54
CA GLN A 64 -8.03 -4.22 -35.29
C GLN A 64 -8.45 -5.31 -36.31
N LYS A 65 -9.75 -5.43 -36.61
CA LYS A 65 -10.25 -6.36 -37.65
C LYS A 65 -9.85 -5.97 -39.06
N GLN A 66 -9.76 -4.68 -39.37
CA GLN A 66 -9.41 -4.20 -40.71
C GLN A 66 -7.91 -4.38 -41.00
N ALA A 67 -7.04 -4.17 -40.00
CA ALA A 67 -5.63 -4.53 -40.08
C ALA A 67 -5.44 -6.03 -40.36
N GLN A 68 -6.23 -6.89 -39.70
CA GLN A 68 -6.16 -8.34 -39.87
C GLN A 68 -6.61 -8.83 -41.27
N GLN A 69 -7.38 -8.03 -42.02
CA GLN A 69 -7.78 -8.37 -43.40
C GLN A 69 -6.74 -7.94 -44.45
N MET A 70 -6.00 -6.85 -44.25
CA MET A 70 -4.97 -6.43 -45.22
C MET A 70 -3.72 -7.33 -45.21
N ALA A 71 -3.51 -8.12 -44.16
CA ALA A 71 -2.44 -9.13 -44.11
C ALA A 71 -2.69 -10.36 -45.02
N GLY A 72 -3.86 -10.47 -45.68
CA GLY A 72 -4.29 -11.67 -46.39
C GLY A 72 -4.00 -11.74 -47.90
N VAL A 73 -3.42 -10.71 -48.53
CA VAL A 73 -3.29 -10.62 -50.00
C VAL A 73 -1.82 -10.47 -50.41
N GLY A 74 -1.12 -11.59 -50.60
CA GLY A 74 0.32 -11.59 -50.92
C GLY A 74 0.94 -12.97 -51.17
N THR A 75 0.28 -13.85 -51.94
CA THR A 75 0.68 -15.26 -52.11
C THR A 75 1.84 -15.50 -53.09
N ALA A 76 3.08 -15.40 -52.59
CA ALA A 76 4.30 -16.06 -53.11
C ALA A 76 4.38 -17.59 -52.82
N PRO A 77 4.21 -18.56 -53.73
CA PRO A 77 4.39 -19.98 -53.38
C PRO A 77 5.87 -20.40 -53.45
N GLN A 78 6.36 -21.09 -52.42
CA GLN A 78 7.65 -21.80 -52.48
C GLN A 78 7.53 -23.20 -51.86
N MET A 79 8.24 -24.15 -52.47
CA MET A 79 8.16 -25.59 -52.15
C MET A 79 9.12 -26.00 -51.04
N SER A 80 8.75 -27.07 -50.32
CA SER A 80 9.67 -28.01 -49.65
C SER A 80 10.75 -28.50 -50.63
N PRO A 81 11.94 -29.04 -50.22
CA PRO A 81 11.98 -30.16 -49.26
C PRO A 81 13.30 -30.40 -48.45
N THR A 82 13.30 -31.53 -47.74
CA THR A 82 14.45 -32.43 -47.46
C THR A 82 15.46 -32.11 -46.34
N LYS A 83 15.55 -33.10 -45.45
CA LYS A 83 16.50 -33.34 -44.35
C LYS A 83 17.88 -33.78 -44.87
N MET A 84 18.97 -33.34 -44.23
CA MET A 84 20.33 -33.90 -44.42
C MET A 84 21.01 -34.21 -43.07
N MET A 85 22.02 -35.08 -43.11
CA MET A 85 22.76 -35.63 -41.96
C MET A 85 24.19 -35.05 -41.88
N PRO A 86 24.86 -35.06 -40.71
CA PRO A 86 26.18 -34.47 -40.54
C PRO A 86 27.33 -35.45 -40.85
N MET A 87 28.43 -34.96 -41.43
CA MET A 87 29.74 -35.63 -41.40
C MET A 87 30.88 -34.70 -41.90
N GLY A 88 32.08 -34.88 -41.36
CA GLY A 88 33.34 -34.73 -42.11
C GLY A 88 33.87 -33.32 -42.39
N ALA A 89 35.00 -33.00 -41.76
CA ALA A 89 35.98 -32.01 -42.24
C ALA A 89 37.34 -32.73 -42.45
N PRO A 90 38.38 -32.11 -43.04
CA PRO A 90 38.42 -30.84 -43.79
C PRO A 90 39.01 -30.99 -45.20
N ASP A 91 38.85 -29.98 -46.07
CA ASP A 91 39.92 -29.61 -47.01
C ASP A 91 39.91 -28.10 -47.31
N ASN A 92 41.08 -27.50 -47.50
CA ASN A 92 41.32 -26.11 -47.13
C ASN A 92 41.77 -25.20 -48.29
N GLN A 93 40.96 -25.11 -49.35
CA GLN A 93 41.16 -24.12 -50.42
C GLN A 93 39.87 -23.58 -51.08
N ALA A 94 38.73 -24.29 -51.01
CA ALA A 94 37.48 -23.85 -51.65
C ALA A 94 36.70 -22.77 -50.84
N ALA A 95 36.97 -22.63 -49.53
CA ALA A 95 36.11 -21.86 -48.62
C ALA A 95 36.08 -20.33 -48.90
N GLN A 96 37.19 -19.73 -49.33
CA GLN A 96 37.26 -18.28 -49.54
C GLN A 96 36.37 -17.80 -50.70
N GLN A 97 36.19 -18.61 -51.74
CA GLN A 97 35.43 -18.19 -52.93
C GLN A 97 33.91 -18.20 -52.70
N TYR A 98 33.42 -19.05 -51.78
CA TYR A 98 31.99 -19.10 -51.42
C TYR A 98 31.56 -17.92 -50.55
N MET A 99 32.41 -17.52 -49.59
CA MET A 99 32.12 -16.41 -48.66
C MET A 99 31.95 -15.07 -49.39
N LEU A 100 32.82 -14.78 -50.36
CA LEU A 100 32.79 -13.52 -51.12
C LEU A 100 31.50 -13.38 -51.97
N GLN A 101 31.01 -14.49 -52.53
CA GLN A 101 29.74 -14.51 -53.28
C GLN A 101 28.52 -14.40 -52.36
N GLN A 102 28.58 -14.92 -51.13
CA GLN A 102 27.51 -14.76 -50.15
C GLN A 102 27.39 -13.30 -49.68
N GLN A 103 28.51 -12.62 -49.45
CA GLN A 103 28.54 -11.23 -48.98
C GLN A 103 27.87 -10.25 -49.97
N GLN A 104 28.07 -10.43 -51.28
CA GLN A 104 27.40 -9.61 -52.31
C GLN A 104 25.87 -9.78 -52.32
N ARG A 105 25.34 -10.97 -52.02
CA ARG A 105 23.88 -11.18 -51.97
C ARG A 105 23.22 -10.48 -50.77
N VAL A 106 23.90 -10.44 -49.62
CA VAL A 106 23.40 -9.73 -48.42
C VAL A 106 23.34 -8.22 -48.67
N GLN A 107 24.36 -7.63 -49.31
CA GLN A 107 24.37 -6.20 -49.65
C GLN A 107 23.25 -5.81 -50.63
N ALA A 108 22.98 -6.64 -51.64
CA ALA A 108 21.88 -6.43 -52.58
C ALA A 108 20.49 -6.49 -51.90
N GLN A 109 20.32 -7.37 -50.90
CA GLN A 109 19.04 -7.54 -50.20
C GLN A 109 18.76 -6.39 -49.21
N ALA A 110 19.80 -5.79 -48.60
CA ALA A 110 19.66 -4.62 -47.74
C ALA A 110 19.13 -3.38 -48.48
N GLN A 111 19.58 -3.15 -49.72
CA GLN A 111 19.11 -2.00 -50.52
C GLN A 111 17.63 -2.13 -50.94
N ALA A 112 17.12 -3.36 -51.11
CA ALA A 112 15.72 -3.59 -51.46
C ALA A 112 14.74 -3.22 -50.32
N GLN A 113 15.12 -3.41 -49.05
CA GLN A 113 14.27 -3.07 -47.91
C GLN A 113 14.21 -1.55 -47.66
N ALA A 114 15.27 -0.80 -47.97
CA ALA A 114 15.33 0.65 -47.77
C ALA A 114 14.29 1.43 -48.60
N GLN A 115 13.93 0.96 -49.81
CA GLN A 115 12.92 1.64 -50.64
C GLN A 115 11.48 1.46 -50.13
N VAL A 116 11.17 0.34 -49.48
CA VAL A 116 9.79 0.06 -48.99
C VAL A 116 9.41 1.01 -47.85
N GLN A 117 10.36 1.34 -46.96
CA GLN A 117 10.13 2.22 -45.81
C GLN A 117 9.90 3.69 -46.19
N ILE A 118 10.49 4.15 -47.31
CA ILE A 118 10.27 5.50 -47.86
C ILE A 118 8.90 5.61 -48.53
N GLN A 119 8.43 4.55 -49.21
CA GLN A 119 7.10 4.55 -49.83
C GLN A 119 5.98 4.62 -48.78
N GLN A 120 6.13 3.88 -47.66
CA GLN A 120 5.09 3.79 -46.63
C GLN A 120 4.90 5.10 -45.84
N SER A 121 5.96 5.89 -45.66
CA SER A 121 5.92 7.16 -44.94
C SER A 121 5.27 8.32 -45.73
N GLN A 122 5.27 8.28 -47.07
CA GLN A 122 4.56 9.29 -47.88
C GLN A 122 3.03 9.17 -47.81
N VAL A 123 2.49 7.94 -47.75
CA VAL A 123 1.02 7.71 -47.75
C VAL A 123 0.38 8.25 -46.47
N GLN A 124 1.06 8.14 -45.33
CA GLN A 124 0.55 8.61 -44.05
C GLN A 124 0.52 10.15 -43.94
N ALA A 125 1.50 10.83 -44.55
CA ALA A 125 1.52 12.30 -44.63
C ALA A 125 0.35 12.87 -45.46
N GLN A 126 0.03 12.25 -46.60
CA GLN A 126 -1.04 12.72 -47.48
C GLN A 126 -2.44 12.61 -46.85
N GLN A 127 -2.67 11.62 -46.00
CA GLN A 127 -3.95 11.43 -45.33
C GLN A 127 -4.19 12.44 -44.20
N GLN A 128 -3.13 12.94 -43.55
CA GLN A 128 -3.24 13.93 -42.47
C GLN A 128 -3.59 15.33 -43.02
N GLN A 129 -3.08 15.70 -44.20
CA GLN A 129 -3.33 17.00 -44.83
C GLN A 129 -4.79 17.18 -45.25
N GLN A 130 -5.48 16.11 -45.67
CA GLN A 130 -6.88 16.17 -46.10
C GLN A 130 -7.87 16.40 -44.93
N GLN A 131 -7.49 15.99 -43.71
CA GLN A 131 -8.33 16.20 -42.52
C GLN A 131 -8.24 17.65 -41.99
N GLN A 132 -7.09 18.31 -42.14
CA GLN A 132 -6.88 19.69 -41.70
C GLN A 132 -7.66 20.70 -42.57
N GLN A 133 -7.77 20.45 -43.88
CA GLN A 133 -8.48 21.32 -44.82
C GLN A 133 -10.00 21.39 -44.55
N GLN A 134 -10.61 20.32 -44.03
CA GLN A 134 -12.04 20.31 -43.69
C GLN A 134 -12.36 21.10 -42.39
N GLN A 135 -11.39 21.24 -41.49
CA GLN A 135 -11.58 22.01 -40.25
C GLN A 135 -11.51 23.53 -40.49
N GLN A 136 -10.67 23.97 -41.44
CA GLN A 136 -10.50 25.38 -41.77
C GLN A 136 -11.76 26.01 -42.41
N GLN A 137 -12.53 25.23 -43.18
CA GLN A 137 -13.75 25.70 -43.83
C GLN A 137 -14.90 25.96 -42.84
N GLN A 138 -14.92 25.28 -41.68
CA GLN A 138 -15.92 25.51 -40.64
C GLN A 138 -15.61 26.75 -39.78
N GLN A 139 -14.34 27.14 -39.64
CA GLN A 139 -13.95 28.33 -38.88
C GLN A 139 -14.29 29.63 -39.63
N GLN A 140 -14.21 29.63 -40.96
CA GLN A 140 -14.51 30.80 -41.79
C GLN A 140 -16.00 31.20 -41.75
N GLN A 141 -16.92 30.27 -41.43
CA GLN A 141 -18.35 30.55 -41.32
C GLN A 141 -18.76 31.14 -39.94
N LEU A 142 -17.91 31.03 -38.92
CA LEU A 142 -18.14 31.61 -37.59
C LEU A 142 -17.71 33.09 -37.50
N GLN A 143 -16.68 33.50 -38.23
CA GLN A 143 -16.23 34.90 -38.23
C GLN A 143 -17.23 35.88 -38.89
N GLN A 144 -18.05 35.42 -39.84
CA GLN A 144 -19.04 36.28 -40.50
C GLN A 144 -20.26 36.59 -39.61
N TYR A 145 -20.47 35.86 -38.51
CA TYR A 145 -21.59 36.12 -37.58
C TYR A 145 -21.23 37.07 -36.43
N GLN A 146 -19.94 37.38 -36.23
CA GLN A 146 -19.47 38.19 -35.09
C GLN A 146 -19.18 39.67 -35.43
N GLN A 147 -19.48 40.13 -36.64
CA GLN A 147 -19.23 41.51 -37.09
C GLN A 147 -20.53 42.32 -37.34
N GLN A 148 -21.58 42.10 -36.53
CA GLN A 148 -22.83 42.88 -36.62
C GLN A 148 -23.48 43.25 -35.27
N LEU A 149 -22.76 43.11 -34.14
CA LEU A 149 -23.24 43.45 -32.78
C LEU A 149 -22.25 44.34 -32.01
N ALA A 150 -21.78 45.42 -32.65
CA ALA A 150 -20.83 46.35 -32.04
C ALA A 150 -20.99 47.83 -32.48
N SER A 151 -22.22 48.30 -32.75
CA SER A 151 -22.50 49.74 -32.87
C SER A 151 -23.94 50.11 -32.55
N VAL A 152 -24.09 51.35 -32.04
CA VAL A 152 -25.29 52.10 -31.59
C VAL A 152 -25.43 52.21 -30.07
N GLN A 153 -25.12 53.41 -29.58
CA GLN A 153 -25.51 53.93 -28.27
C GLN A 153 -26.76 54.83 -28.39
N GLN A 154 -27.25 55.29 -27.24
CA GLN A 154 -28.27 56.34 -26.99
C GLN A 154 -28.26 57.58 -27.93
N PRO A 155 -29.30 58.47 -27.92
CA PRO A 155 -30.63 58.39 -27.24
C PRO A 155 -31.89 58.91 -28.01
N THR A 156 -33.08 58.59 -27.45
CA THR A 156 -34.34 59.39 -27.37
C THR A 156 -35.23 59.84 -28.58
N HIS A 157 -36.54 59.55 -28.42
CA HIS A 157 -37.77 60.31 -28.83
C HIS A 157 -38.29 60.41 -30.30
N LEU A 158 -39.42 59.71 -30.56
CA LEU A 158 -40.62 60.12 -31.37
C LEU A 158 -40.45 60.32 -32.92
N PRO A 159 -41.53 60.43 -33.74
CA PRO A 159 -42.65 59.48 -33.92
C PRO A 159 -43.10 59.22 -35.41
N ASN A 160 -44.12 58.37 -35.62
CA ASN A 160 -45.20 58.43 -36.65
C ASN A 160 -45.20 57.54 -37.95
N ASN A 161 -46.33 56.86 -38.19
CA ASN A 161 -47.05 56.39 -39.43
C ASN A 161 -46.39 55.77 -40.71
N THR A 162 -46.70 54.48 -40.97
CA THR A 162 -47.48 53.85 -42.12
C THR A 162 -47.52 54.46 -43.56
N PRO A 163 -47.83 53.70 -44.67
CA PRO A 163 -47.98 52.22 -44.90
C PRO A 163 -47.54 51.64 -46.31
N THR A 164 -47.87 50.34 -46.57
CA THR A 164 -48.28 49.66 -47.86
C THR A 164 -47.34 49.18 -49.01
N SER A 165 -47.25 47.84 -49.16
CA SER A 165 -47.66 46.98 -50.33
C SER A 165 -46.78 46.71 -51.61
N ILE A 166 -47.09 45.55 -52.27
CA ILE A 166 -46.74 44.99 -53.63
C ILE A 166 -45.22 44.71 -53.97
N THR A 167 -44.78 43.78 -54.87
CA THR A 167 -45.42 42.98 -55.98
C THR A 167 -44.87 41.51 -56.13
N ASN A 168 -44.82 40.88 -57.35
CA ASN A 168 -45.04 39.42 -57.57
C ASN A 168 -44.20 38.71 -58.71
N GLY A 169 -44.06 37.36 -58.70
CA GLY A 169 -43.81 36.44 -59.87
C GLY A 169 -42.38 35.92 -60.24
N GLN A 170 -42.12 34.90 -61.13
CA GLN A 170 -42.90 33.70 -61.61
C GLN A 170 -42.14 32.69 -62.59
N THR A 171 -41.75 31.45 -62.18
CA THR A 171 -41.51 30.19 -63.01
C THR A 171 -40.49 30.19 -64.23
N PRO A 172 -40.23 29.12 -65.07
CA PRO A 172 -40.65 27.69 -65.17
C PRO A 172 -39.51 26.57 -65.27
N PRO A 173 -39.33 25.63 -66.27
CA PRO A 173 -39.50 24.16 -66.05
C PRO A 173 -38.45 23.13 -66.65
N ARG A 174 -38.75 21.80 -66.56
CA ARG A 174 -38.13 20.56 -67.17
C ARG A 174 -36.80 20.04 -66.57
N GLY A 175 -36.41 18.74 -66.67
CA GLY A 175 -37.08 17.50 -67.16
C GLY A 175 -36.10 16.30 -67.40
N THR A 176 -36.61 15.07 -67.66
CA THR A 176 -35.91 13.84 -68.21
C THR A 176 -34.80 13.16 -67.35
N GLU A 177 -34.52 11.84 -67.37
CA GLU A 177 -35.17 10.64 -67.97
C GLU A 177 -34.83 9.27 -67.28
N ASN A 178 -35.41 8.19 -67.83
CA ASN A 178 -35.42 6.74 -67.50
C ASN A 178 -34.08 6.04 -67.11
N VAL A 179 -34.02 4.81 -66.56
CA VAL A 179 -34.32 3.49 -67.22
C VAL A 179 -34.48 2.31 -66.21
N MET A 180 -35.51 1.45 -66.44
CA MET A 180 -35.68 -0.03 -66.27
C MET A 180 -34.96 -0.84 -65.15
N SER A 181 -35.46 -1.99 -64.61
CA SER A 181 -36.73 -2.75 -64.76
C SER A 181 -36.90 -3.83 -63.64
N HIS A 182 -37.95 -4.66 -63.75
CA HIS A 182 -38.32 -5.93 -63.05
C HIS A 182 -37.20 -6.70 -62.28
N GLN A 183 -37.48 -7.46 -61.19
CA GLN A 183 -38.40 -8.61 -61.19
C GLN A 183 -38.87 -9.09 -59.78
N GLN A 184 -40.20 -9.24 -59.66
CA GLN A 184 -41.05 -10.29 -59.02
C GLN A 184 -40.42 -11.39 -58.12
N LYS A 185 -41.00 -11.69 -56.93
CA LYS A 185 -41.85 -12.89 -56.54
C LYS A 185 -41.19 -14.28 -56.74
N ALA A 186 -41.38 -15.35 -55.94
CA ALA A 186 -41.92 -15.67 -54.58
C ALA A 186 -41.59 -17.19 -54.31
N PHE A 187 -42.11 -18.05 -53.38
CA PHE A 187 -43.18 -18.02 -52.36
C PHE A 187 -43.09 -19.25 -51.38
N ASN A 188 -43.90 -19.26 -50.30
CA ASN A 188 -44.53 -20.43 -49.60
C ASN A 188 -43.77 -21.55 -48.79
N GLN A 189 -44.19 -21.67 -47.51
CA GLN A 189 -44.78 -22.85 -46.80
C GLN A 189 -44.01 -24.14 -46.37
N ASN A 190 -44.01 -24.36 -45.03
CA ASN A 190 -44.47 -25.55 -44.27
C ASN A 190 -44.21 -27.00 -44.77
N ARG A 191 -43.52 -27.84 -43.96
CA ARG A 191 -44.19 -28.75 -42.99
C ARG A 191 -43.26 -29.56 -42.05
N SER A 192 -43.89 -29.95 -40.94
CA SER A 192 -43.61 -30.92 -39.87
C SER A 192 -42.79 -32.21 -40.14
N GLY A 193 -42.08 -32.69 -39.10
CA GLY A 193 -41.55 -34.04 -38.94
C GLY A 193 -41.08 -34.27 -37.47
N SER A 194 -41.10 -35.51 -36.96
CA SER A 194 -40.73 -35.86 -35.56
C SER A 194 -40.14 -37.29 -35.49
N ILE A 195 -39.89 -37.81 -34.27
CA ILE A 195 -39.26 -39.11 -33.90
C ILE A 195 -37.70 -39.01 -33.80
N GLY A 196 -37.03 -39.56 -32.77
CA GLY A 196 -37.52 -40.32 -31.60
C GLY A 196 -36.47 -40.55 -30.48
N ARG A 197 -36.94 -41.13 -29.36
CA ARG A 197 -36.22 -41.58 -28.13
C ARG A 197 -35.76 -43.07 -28.28
N PRO A 198 -35.17 -43.81 -27.30
CA PRO A 198 -35.12 -43.60 -25.82
C PRO A 198 -33.77 -43.87 -25.10
N PRO A 199 -33.72 -43.61 -23.78
CA PRO A 199 -32.80 -44.24 -22.81
C PRO A 199 -33.50 -45.29 -21.91
N ASP A 200 -32.73 -46.25 -21.37
CA ASP A 200 -33.13 -47.32 -20.41
C ASP A 200 -31.86 -47.81 -19.65
N ALA A 201 -31.86 -48.45 -18.47
CA ALA A 201 -32.88 -48.71 -17.43
C ALA A 201 -32.22 -49.14 -16.08
N ALA A 202 -33.02 -49.36 -15.04
CA ALA A 202 -32.72 -50.00 -13.73
C ALA A 202 -34.05 -50.48 -13.07
N PRO A 203 -34.12 -51.17 -11.90
CA PRO A 203 -33.13 -51.83 -11.04
C PRO A 203 -33.41 -53.37 -10.91
N PRO A 204 -33.01 -54.16 -9.87
CA PRO A 204 -33.64 -54.19 -8.51
C PRO A 204 -32.66 -54.57 -7.35
N SER A 205 -33.08 -55.07 -6.16
CA SER A 205 -33.66 -54.29 -5.04
C SER A 205 -33.67 -55.05 -3.68
N ILE A 206 -33.68 -54.31 -2.54
CA ILE A 206 -34.12 -54.71 -1.17
C ILE A 206 -33.20 -55.59 -0.29
N GLN A 207 -32.70 -55.03 0.84
CA GLN A 207 -32.99 -55.52 2.21
C GLN A 207 -32.73 -54.44 3.31
N ARG A 208 -32.85 -54.79 4.61
CA ARG A 208 -33.76 -54.03 5.51
C ARG A 208 -33.52 -54.17 7.05
N SER A 209 -32.70 -53.31 7.69
CA SER A 209 -32.65 -53.08 9.17
C SER A 209 -31.81 -51.83 9.52
N THR A 210 -32.14 -50.84 10.37
CA THR A 210 -32.90 -50.65 11.65
C THR A 210 -32.15 -50.96 12.95
N PHE A 211 -32.40 -50.09 13.95
CA PHE A 211 -31.94 -50.04 15.37
C PHE A 211 -30.63 -49.26 15.61
N LEU A 212 -30.44 -48.46 16.67
CA LEU A 212 -31.22 -47.68 17.66
C LEU A 212 -30.17 -47.33 18.75
N THR A 213 -30.15 -46.12 19.29
CA THR A 213 -29.36 -45.77 20.50
C THR A 213 -30.24 -45.12 21.57
N PRO A 214 -30.02 -45.41 22.88
CA PRO A 214 -30.92 -44.98 23.96
C PRO A 214 -30.54 -43.62 24.63
N PRO A 215 -31.43 -43.01 25.45
CA PRO A 215 -31.26 -41.66 26.04
C PRO A 215 -31.16 -41.63 27.59
N THR A 216 -31.42 -40.46 28.21
CA THR A 216 -31.52 -40.11 29.67
C THR A 216 -30.20 -39.74 30.40
N ALA A 217 -30.14 -38.90 31.45
CA ALA A 217 -31.00 -37.83 32.04
C ALA A 217 -30.26 -37.16 33.25
N ALA A 218 -30.69 -36.08 33.94
CA ALA A 218 -31.35 -34.79 33.57
C ALA A 218 -31.48 -33.86 34.82
N SER A 219 -31.28 -32.54 34.70
CA SER A 219 -31.61 -31.47 35.70
C SER A 219 -31.54 -30.10 34.99
N GLU A 220 -32.55 -29.21 34.93
CA GLU A 220 -33.22 -28.41 35.98
C GLU A 220 -32.29 -27.36 36.65
N LYS A 221 -32.54 -26.04 36.74
CA LYS A 221 -33.62 -25.06 36.36
C LYS A 221 -32.92 -23.67 36.15
N ALA A 222 -33.47 -22.54 35.65
CA ALA A 222 -34.79 -22.02 35.21
C ALA A 222 -34.55 -21.00 34.03
N LYS A 223 -35.50 -20.46 33.22
CA LYS A 223 -36.68 -19.54 33.41
C LYS A 223 -36.30 -18.12 33.88
N VAL A 224 -36.72 -16.98 33.27
CA VAL A 224 -37.88 -16.61 32.38
C VAL A 224 -37.49 -15.36 31.49
N PRO A 225 -38.26 -14.88 30.48
CA PRO A 225 -38.71 -15.44 29.20
C PRO A 225 -38.13 -14.71 27.94
N PRO A 226 -38.45 -15.19 26.72
CA PRO A 226 -38.78 -14.32 25.59
C PRO A 226 -40.20 -14.58 25.02
N SER A 227 -40.70 -13.67 24.18
CA SER A 227 -42.08 -13.67 23.64
C SER A 227 -42.27 -14.50 22.36
N ASN A 228 -43.47 -15.07 22.22
CA ASN A 228 -43.92 -15.93 21.12
C ASN A 228 -43.65 -15.40 19.69
N GLU A 229 -43.14 -16.28 18.83
CA GLU A 229 -43.66 -16.45 17.46
C GLU A 229 -43.95 -17.95 17.21
N PRO A 230 -45.09 -18.32 16.59
CA PRO A 230 -45.41 -19.72 16.32
C PRO A 230 -44.78 -20.20 15.01
N ASN A 231 -43.99 -21.26 15.08
CA ASN A 231 -43.41 -21.90 13.91
C ASN A 231 -44.44 -22.83 13.23
N SER A 232 -44.76 -22.59 11.95
CA SER A 232 -45.63 -23.46 11.15
C SER A 232 -45.08 -23.66 9.74
N ALA A 233 -44.34 -24.74 9.53
CA ALA A 233 -43.95 -25.19 8.20
C ALA A 233 -45.10 -25.98 7.55
N ASP A 234 -45.59 -25.54 6.39
CA ASP A 234 -46.15 -26.46 5.41
C ASP A 234 -46.03 -25.91 3.98
N ARG A 235 -46.07 -26.82 3.00
CA ARG A 235 -45.86 -26.53 1.58
C ARG A 235 -47.06 -25.84 0.93
N LYS A 236 -46.77 -24.82 0.12
CA LYS A 236 -47.37 -24.70 -1.22
C LYS A 236 -46.50 -23.88 -2.17
N SER A 237 -46.24 -24.45 -3.34
CA SER A 237 -45.67 -23.74 -4.49
C SER A 237 -46.71 -22.77 -5.05
N ILE A 238 -46.59 -21.49 -4.70
CA ILE A 238 -47.33 -20.41 -5.36
C ILE A 238 -46.38 -19.76 -6.35
N ALA A 239 -46.61 -19.97 -7.64
CA ALA A 239 -45.98 -19.15 -8.66
C ALA A 239 -46.34 -17.69 -8.38
N ALA A 240 -45.33 -16.82 -8.28
CA ALA A 240 -45.52 -15.44 -7.86
C ALA A 240 -46.36 -14.67 -8.90
N MET A 241 -47.68 -14.67 -8.73
CA MET A 241 -48.58 -13.77 -9.44
C MET A 241 -48.07 -12.34 -9.22
N PRO A 242 -48.00 -11.50 -10.27
CA PRO A 242 -47.65 -10.10 -10.08
C PRO A 242 -48.66 -9.50 -9.10
N LYS A 243 -48.16 -8.91 -8.00
CA LYS A 243 -49.01 -8.19 -7.05
C LYS A 243 -49.78 -7.14 -7.85
N GLN A 244 -51.10 -7.32 -7.97
CA GLN A 244 -51.94 -6.33 -8.63
C GLN A 244 -51.73 -5.00 -7.91
N MET A 245 -51.25 -4.00 -8.64
CA MET A 245 -51.21 -2.64 -8.13
C MET A 245 -52.65 -2.22 -7.82
N PRO A 246 -52.91 -1.50 -6.71
CA PRO A 246 -54.21 -0.87 -6.53
C PRO A 246 -54.48 0.07 -7.73
N PRO A 247 -55.74 0.18 -8.19
CA PRO A 247 -56.08 0.97 -9.37
C PRO A 247 -55.57 2.41 -9.24
N GLN A 248 -54.84 2.87 -10.25
CA GLN A 248 -54.27 4.22 -10.28
C GLN A 248 -55.31 5.23 -10.78
N ASP A 249 -56.40 5.42 -10.02
CA ASP A 249 -57.41 6.45 -10.27
C ASP A 249 -56.90 7.84 -9.81
N SER A 250 -55.66 8.17 -10.17
CA SER A 250 -54.99 9.45 -9.93
C SER A 250 -54.22 9.86 -11.19
N PRO A 251 -54.51 11.02 -11.80
CA PRO A 251 -53.78 11.51 -12.97
C PRO A 251 -52.34 11.94 -12.66
N HIS A 252 -51.95 11.99 -11.38
CA HIS A 252 -50.61 12.36 -10.96
C HIS A 252 -49.68 11.15 -10.88
N TYR A 253 -48.70 11.11 -11.78
CA TYR A 253 -47.60 10.14 -11.74
C TYR A 253 -46.88 10.18 -10.38
N LYS A 254 -46.94 9.05 -9.65
CA LYS A 254 -46.19 8.86 -8.41
C LYS A 254 -44.88 8.13 -8.71
N PRO A 255 -43.71 8.77 -8.60
CA PRO A 255 -42.44 8.14 -8.94
C PRO A 255 -42.14 6.94 -8.02
N CYS A 256 -41.53 5.89 -8.59
CA CYS A 256 -41.16 4.69 -7.86
C CYS A 256 -39.88 4.93 -7.04
N VAL A 257 -40.04 5.42 -5.81
CA VAL A 257 -38.92 5.65 -4.88
C VAL A 257 -38.48 4.32 -4.26
N LYS A 258 -37.58 3.61 -4.93
CA LYS A 258 -36.85 2.49 -4.33
C LYS A 258 -35.75 3.06 -3.42
N LYS A 259 -35.83 2.83 -2.11
CA LYS A 259 -34.66 3.02 -1.24
C LYS A 259 -33.56 2.07 -1.67
N MET A 260 -32.36 2.59 -1.91
CA MET A 260 -31.17 1.78 -2.13
C MET A 260 -30.84 1.07 -0.82
N GLU A 261 -31.10 -0.23 -0.74
CA GLU A 261 -30.49 -1.07 0.30
C GLU A 261 -28.97 -1.09 0.07
N TYR A 262 -28.18 -1.06 1.14
CA TYR A 262 -26.71 -1.08 1.07
C TYR A 262 -26.23 -2.31 0.26
N SER A 263 -25.90 -2.05 -1.00
CA SER A 263 -25.53 -3.07 -1.98
C SER A 263 -24.64 -2.46 -3.05
N TYR A 264 -23.54 -3.14 -3.34
CA TYR A 264 -22.48 -2.66 -4.24
C TYR A 264 -22.62 -3.45 -5.54
N GLY A 265 -22.84 -2.77 -6.67
CA GLY A 265 -23.17 -3.42 -7.93
C GLY A 265 -24.47 -4.26 -7.90
N GLY A 266 -25.33 -4.08 -6.90
CA GLY A 266 -26.51 -4.91 -6.63
C GLY A 266 -26.28 -6.08 -5.66
N TYR A 267 -25.05 -6.32 -5.20
CA TYR A 267 -24.70 -7.40 -4.27
C TYR A 267 -24.66 -6.93 -2.81
N LYS A 268 -25.18 -7.75 -1.89
CA LYS A 268 -25.11 -7.50 -0.44
C LYS A 268 -23.78 -8.00 0.13
N ILE A 269 -22.71 -7.21 -0.08
CA ILE A 269 -21.33 -7.58 0.23
C ILE A 269 -21.16 -8.13 1.66
N ALA A 270 -21.77 -7.52 2.68
CA ALA A 270 -21.68 -8.01 4.06
C ALA A 270 -22.15 -9.47 4.25
N GLY A 271 -23.16 -9.92 3.50
CA GLY A 271 -23.61 -11.32 3.53
C GLY A 271 -22.71 -12.27 2.73
N LEU A 272 -22.12 -11.76 1.62
CA LEU A 272 -21.16 -12.52 0.82
C LEU A 272 -19.80 -12.65 1.53
N ALA A 273 -19.37 -11.66 2.30
CA ALA A 273 -18.14 -11.68 3.07
C ALA A 273 -18.16 -12.76 4.17
N LEU A 274 -19.30 -12.95 4.84
CA LEU A 274 -19.49 -14.06 5.80
C LEU A 274 -19.37 -15.42 5.10
N LEU A 275 -20.03 -15.59 3.94
CA LEU A 275 -19.94 -16.82 3.15
C LEU A 275 -18.52 -17.06 2.61
N GLY A 276 -17.79 -16.00 2.23
CA GLY A 276 -16.40 -16.05 1.81
C GLY A 276 -15.49 -16.53 2.95
N ALA A 277 -15.61 -15.93 4.14
CA ALA A 277 -14.84 -16.33 5.32
C ALA A 277 -15.16 -17.77 5.77
N ASP A 278 -16.36 -18.30 5.51
CA ASP A 278 -16.67 -19.71 5.77
C ASP A 278 -16.12 -20.65 4.68
N LEU A 279 -16.09 -20.22 3.41
CA LEU A 279 -15.44 -20.97 2.32
C LEU A 279 -13.92 -21.06 2.51
N GLU A 280 -13.27 -19.98 2.95
CA GLU A 280 -11.85 -19.89 3.24
C GLU A 280 -11.42 -20.91 4.32
N LYS A 281 -12.17 -20.98 5.44
CA LYS A 281 -11.95 -21.99 6.51
C LYS A 281 -12.14 -23.43 6.03
N LEU A 282 -13.04 -23.65 5.07
CA LEU A 282 -13.37 -24.98 4.54
C LEU A 282 -12.44 -25.41 3.40
N ARG A 283 -11.60 -24.51 2.89
CA ARG A 283 -10.62 -24.77 1.83
C ARG A 283 -9.34 -23.96 2.08
N PRO A 284 -8.51 -24.36 3.06
CA PRO A 284 -7.19 -23.76 3.24
C PRO A 284 -6.28 -24.10 2.05
N ASP A 285 -5.51 -23.12 1.57
CA ASP A 285 -4.51 -23.32 0.50
C ASP A 285 -3.25 -24.08 0.99
N VAL A 286 -2.98 -24.04 2.30
CA VAL A 286 -1.81 -24.67 2.94
C VAL A 286 -2.32 -25.53 4.12
N PRO A 287 -1.91 -26.80 4.23
CA PRO A 287 -2.36 -27.68 5.32
C PRO A 287 -1.98 -27.16 6.71
N ASN A 288 -2.72 -27.59 7.73
CA ASN A 288 -2.31 -27.38 9.12
C ASN A 288 -1.13 -28.29 9.47
N LEU A 289 -0.37 -27.95 10.52
CA LEU A 289 0.84 -28.70 10.90
C LEU A 289 0.57 -30.19 11.17
N GLU A 290 -0.60 -30.51 11.73
CA GLU A 290 -1.04 -31.89 12.01
C GLU A 290 -1.38 -32.69 10.72
N GLU A 291 -1.53 -31.99 9.59
CA GLU A 291 -1.81 -32.54 8.25
C GLU A 291 -0.56 -32.55 7.35
N MET A 292 0.49 -31.77 7.69
CA MET A 292 1.76 -31.69 6.93
C MET A 292 2.60 -32.99 6.98
N GLY A 293 2.37 -33.85 7.97
CA GLY A 293 2.99 -35.19 8.04
C GLY A 293 4.48 -35.16 8.39
N VAL A 294 5.30 -35.87 7.61
CA VAL A 294 6.77 -35.90 7.79
C VAL A 294 7.38 -34.78 6.97
N ILE A 295 8.07 -33.87 7.64
CA ILE A 295 8.66 -32.67 7.04
C ILE A 295 10.17 -32.86 6.94
N ASP A 296 10.69 -32.80 5.73
CA ASP A 296 12.13 -32.83 5.44
C ASP A 296 12.60 -31.40 5.09
N ILE A 297 13.33 -30.78 6.02
CA ILE A 297 13.85 -29.42 5.84
C ILE A 297 14.85 -29.33 4.68
N ARG A 298 15.63 -30.39 4.42
CA ARG A 298 16.58 -30.43 3.31
C ARG A 298 15.85 -30.47 1.97
N ALA A 299 14.72 -31.18 1.90
CA ALA A 299 13.83 -31.13 0.74
C ALA A 299 13.24 -29.73 0.52
N LEU A 300 12.83 -29.02 1.58
CA LEU A 300 12.37 -27.63 1.47
C LEU A 300 13.48 -26.68 0.98
N SER A 301 14.72 -26.82 1.49
CA SER A 301 15.88 -26.07 0.98
C SER A 301 16.12 -26.33 -0.52
N MET A 302 16.02 -27.59 -0.97
CA MET A 302 16.16 -27.94 -2.39
C MET A 302 14.99 -27.41 -3.26
N SER A 303 13.76 -27.35 -2.72
CA SER A 303 12.61 -26.74 -3.41
C SER A 303 12.80 -25.23 -3.58
N LEU A 304 13.37 -24.53 -2.60
CA LEU A 304 13.78 -23.11 -2.73
C LEU A 304 14.88 -22.93 -3.79
N GLN A 305 15.96 -23.72 -3.72
CA GLN A 305 17.08 -23.69 -4.69
C GLN A 305 16.66 -24.04 -6.14
N SER A 306 15.47 -24.61 -6.35
CA SER A 306 15.05 -25.08 -7.67
C SER A 306 14.73 -23.96 -8.68
N GLY A 307 14.45 -22.75 -8.20
CA GLY A 307 13.92 -21.63 -9.02
C GLY A 307 12.51 -21.85 -9.57
N ILE A 308 11.89 -23.02 -9.36
CA ILE A 308 10.54 -23.32 -9.85
C ILE A 308 9.53 -22.60 -8.96
N HIS A 309 8.83 -21.59 -9.48
CA HIS A 309 7.94 -20.73 -8.68
C HIS A 309 6.90 -21.47 -7.82
N ALA A 310 6.46 -22.66 -8.25
CA ALA A 310 5.55 -23.52 -7.48
C ALA A 310 6.24 -24.21 -6.28
N GLU A 311 7.46 -24.70 -6.46
CA GLU A 311 8.29 -25.32 -5.40
C GLU A 311 8.77 -24.27 -4.40
N VAL A 312 9.23 -23.11 -4.89
CA VAL A 312 9.61 -21.96 -4.06
C VAL A 312 8.42 -21.51 -3.22
N ARG A 313 7.24 -21.36 -3.82
CA ARG A 313 6.02 -21.03 -3.06
C ARG A 313 5.69 -22.11 -2.03
N TYR A 314 5.66 -23.38 -2.42
CA TYR A 314 5.33 -24.49 -1.52
C TYR A 314 6.27 -24.52 -0.30
N ALA A 315 7.58 -24.34 -0.51
CA ALA A 315 8.57 -24.31 0.56
C ALA A 315 8.40 -23.09 1.48
N LEU A 316 8.16 -21.89 0.93
CA LEU A 316 7.90 -20.69 1.74
C LEU A 316 6.58 -20.81 2.53
N ASP A 317 5.50 -21.28 1.90
CA ASP A 317 4.20 -21.53 2.55
C ASP A 317 4.38 -22.51 3.73
N TYR A 318 5.19 -23.57 3.57
CA TYR A 318 5.52 -24.51 4.64
C TYR A 318 6.39 -23.89 5.75
N LEU A 319 7.44 -23.15 5.41
CA LEU A 319 8.36 -22.51 6.37
C LEU A 319 7.69 -21.37 7.16
N VAL A 320 6.75 -20.63 6.56
CA VAL A 320 5.91 -19.65 7.27
C VAL A 320 5.04 -20.35 8.31
N LYS A 321 4.38 -21.46 7.97
CA LYS A 321 3.59 -22.25 8.93
C LYS A 321 4.45 -22.80 10.08
N LEU A 322 5.62 -23.36 9.75
CA LEU A 322 6.53 -23.97 10.72
C LEU A 322 7.14 -22.96 11.68
N SER A 323 7.61 -21.82 11.18
CA SER A 323 8.19 -20.76 12.01
C SER A 323 7.14 -20.06 12.89
N SER A 324 5.86 -20.09 12.50
CA SER A 324 4.75 -19.50 13.27
C SER A 324 4.21 -20.41 14.39
N GLU A 325 4.59 -21.69 14.44
CA GLU A 325 4.15 -22.63 15.47
C GLU A 325 4.92 -22.43 16.78
N GLN A 326 4.23 -22.62 17.91
CA GLN A 326 4.81 -22.52 19.27
C GLN A 326 5.09 -23.90 19.89
N ARG A 327 4.45 -24.95 19.36
CA ARG A 327 4.66 -26.35 19.75
C ARG A 327 5.93 -26.98 19.16
N VAL A 328 6.56 -26.35 18.17
CA VAL A 328 7.75 -26.84 17.46
C VAL A 328 8.77 -25.72 17.31
N THR A 329 9.98 -25.95 17.82
CA THR A 329 11.11 -25.02 17.68
C THR A 329 11.98 -25.42 16.49
N LEU A 330 11.96 -24.63 15.41
CA LEU A 330 12.90 -24.85 14.28
C LEU A 330 14.29 -24.34 14.67
N GLU A 331 15.14 -25.25 15.13
CA GLU A 331 16.54 -24.98 15.47
C GLU A 331 17.41 -24.94 14.21
N LEU A 332 17.87 -23.75 13.84
CA LEU A 332 18.65 -23.52 12.61
C LEU A 332 19.99 -24.26 12.58
N GLU A 333 20.59 -24.57 13.73
CA GLU A 333 21.84 -25.34 13.82
C GLU A 333 21.68 -26.77 13.25
N LYS A 334 20.44 -27.27 13.21
CA LYS A 334 20.07 -28.59 12.66
C LYS A 334 19.55 -28.51 11.22
N CYS A 335 19.50 -27.31 10.63
CA CYS A 335 18.96 -27.04 9.31
C CYS A 335 20.09 -26.70 8.33
N GLU A 336 20.66 -27.74 7.70
CA GLU A 336 21.72 -27.66 6.70
C GLU A 336 21.39 -26.62 5.60
N ASP A 337 22.25 -25.60 5.48
CA ASP A 337 22.23 -24.49 4.51
C ASP A 337 20.93 -23.67 4.39
N LEU A 338 19.98 -23.81 5.35
CA LEU A 338 18.65 -23.20 5.22
C LEU A 338 18.67 -21.66 5.24
N ILE A 339 19.59 -21.05 5.98
CA ILE A 339 19.68 -19.58 6.09
C ILE A 339 20.34 -18.97 4.86
N GLU A 340 21.40 -19.60 4.35
CA GLU A 340 22.03 -19.28 3.08
C GLU A 340 20.98 -19.32 1.95
N VAL A 341 20.22 -20.41 1.84
CA VAL A 341 19.18 -20.58 0.82
C VAL A 341 18.04 -19.57 0.94
N LEU A 342 17.59 -19.23 2.15
CA LEU A 342 16.58 -18.19 2.35
C LEU A 342 17.11 -16.78 1.98
N VAL A 343 18.38 -16.49 2.26
CA VAL A 343 19.03 -15.22 1.89
C VAL A 343 19.23 -15.12 0.38
N ASP A 344 19.71 -16.17 -0.28
CA ASP A 344 19.93 -16.20 -1.73
C ASP A 344 18.60 -16.05 -2.48
N CYS A 345 17.56 -16.81 -2.09
CA CYS A 345 16.22 -16.71 -2.67
C CYS A 345 15.60 -15.31 -2.49
N ALA A 346 15.84 -14.67 -1.34
CA ALA A 346 15.39 -13.29 -1.09
C ALA A 346 16.19 -12.26 -1.89
N GLY A 347 17.47 -12.51 -2.15
CA GLY A 347 18.31 -11.75 -3.07
C GLY A 347 17.73 -11.74 -4.49
N GLU A 348 17.40 -12.92 -5.03
CA GLU A 348 16.74 -13.04 -6.34
C GLU A 348 15.42 -12.25 -6.42
N GLN A 349 14.61 -12.24 -5.35
CA GLN A 349 13.36 -11.47 -5.33
C GLN A 349 13.64 -9.96 -5.28
N ILE A 350 14.64 -9.52 -4.51
CA ILE A 350 15.04 -8.11 -4.41
C ILE A 350 15.58 -7.59 -5.73
N ASP A 351 16.47 -8.32 -6.39
CA ASP A 351 17.09 -7.88 -7.64
C ASP A 351 16.03 -7.78 -8.76
N GLY A 352 15.12 -8.77 -8.85
CA GLY A 352 14.00 -8.73 -9.79
C GLY A 352 13.00 -7.58 -9.53
N LEU A 353 12.80 -7.16 -8.28
CA LEU A 353 12.01 -5.97 -7.94
C LEU A 353 12.78 -4.67 -8.25
N ALA A 354 14.10 -4.66 -8.04
CA ALA A 354 14.96 -3.50 -8.28
C ALA A 354 15.21 -3.22 -9.77
N ASP A 355 15.15 -4.22 -10.65
CA ASP A 355 15.29 -4.01 -12.10
C ASP A 355 14.11 -3.22 -12.71
N ASP A 356 12.91 -3.30 -12.11
CA ASP A 356 11.72 -2.54 -12.52
C ASP A 356 11.51 -1.24 -11.70
N ALA A 357 11.76 -1.29 -10.38
CA ALA A 357 11.51 -0.17 -9.48
C ALA A 357 12.50 0.99 -9.69
N ALA A 358 12.05 2.04 -10.39
CA ALA A 358 12.84 3.22 -10.75
C ALA A 358 13.55 3.90 -9.56
N GLU A 359 14.81 4.27 -9.77
CA GLU A 359 15.63 5.02 -8.81
C GLU A 359 15.21 6.50 -8.75
N VAL A 360 14.93 6.99 -7.54
CA VAL A 360 14.39 8.34 -7.28
C VAL A 360 15.37 9.21 -6.49
N SER A 361 16.27 8.60 -5.71
CA SER A 361 17.22 9.31 -4.86
C SER A 361 18.58 8.62 -4.83
N ASP A 362 19.66 9.39 -5.03
CA ASP A 362 21.04 8.95 -4.83
C ASP A 362 21.40 8.77 -3.32
N ILE A 363 20.52 9.24 -2.43
CA ILE A 363 20.70 9.25 -0.97
C ILE A 363 19.58 8.40 -0.34
N LEU A 364 19.91 7.62 0.70
CA LEU A 364 18.92 6.81 1.42
C LEU A 364 17.87 7.68 2.15
N ASP A 365 16.70 7.85 1.53
CA ASP A 365 15.55 8.53 2.10
C ASP A 365 14.39 7.55 2.29
N LEU A 366 14.06 7.26 3.55
CA LEU A 366 13.02 6.31 3.92
C LEU A 366 11.79 7.05 4.41
N SER A 367 10.63 6.73 3.82
CA SER A 367 9.33 7.18 4.31
C SER A 367 9.15 6.82 5.79
N SER A 368 8.60 7.75 6.58
CA SER A 368 8.34 7.48 7.99
C SER A 368 7.33 6.34 8.14
N TYR A 369 7.44 5.54 9.21
CA TYR A 369 6.48 4.49 9.49
C TYR A 369 5.06 5.06 9.65
N GLU A 370 4.89 6.28 10.18
CA GLU A 370 3.57 6.95 10.19
C GLU A 370 3.04 7.20 8.77
N ASP A 371 3.88 7.62 7.83
CA ASP A 371 3.48 7.89 6.45
C ASP A 371 3.19 6.60 5.67
N THR A 372 3.96 5.53 5.89
CA THR A 372 3.63 4.19 5.40
C THR A 372 2.26 3.72 5.94
N MET A 373 1.92 4.00 7.22
CA MET A 373 0.58 3.73 7.76
C MET A 373 -0.52 4.57 7.11
N ARG A 374 -0.24 5.84 6.76
CA ARG A 374 -1.19 6.70 6.03
C ARG A 374 -1.40 6.19 4.61
N GLY A 375 -0.35 5.76 3.93
CA GLY A 375 -0.37 5.11 2.61
C GLY A 375 -1.21 3.84 2.61
N CYS A 376 -0.97 2.90 3.54
CA CYS A 376 -1.78 1.69 3.70
C CYS A 376 -3.28 1.98 3.82
N ARG A 377 -3.64 3.05 4.54
CA ARG A 377 -5.05 3.43 4.74
C ARG A 377 -5.65 4.14 3.53
N ALA A 378 -4.85 4.83 2.73
CA ALA A 378 -5.30 5.33 1.43
C ALA A 378 -5.53 4.17 0.45
N GLU A 379 -4.62 3.19 0.45
CA GLU A 379 -4.66 1.96 -0.35
C GLU A 379 -5.86 1.07 -0.01
N GLU A 380 -6.16 0.87 1.29
CA GLU A 380 -7.37 0.17 1.78
C GLU A 380 -8.68 0.83 1.32
N LEU A 381 -8.66 2.14 1.07
CA LEU A 381 -9.82 2.93 0.64
C LEU A 381 -9.90 3.13 -0.89
N SER A 382 -8.89 2.73 -1.65
CA SER A 382 -8.89 2.74 -3.11
C SER A 382 -9.30 1.39 -3.70
N LEU A 383 -9.74 1.38 -4.96
CA LEU A 383 -9.85 0.16 -5.73
C LEU A 383 -8.45 -0.30 -6.11
N GLN A 384 -8.12 -1.56 -5.81
CA GLN A 384 -6.87 -2.20 -6.24
C GLN A 384 -7.07 -2.83 -7.61
N ASP A 385 -6.14 -2.57 -8.53
CA ASP A 385 -6.05 -3.28 -9.80
C ASP A 385 -5.40 -4.66 -9.58
N VAL A 386 -5.98 -5.70 -10.19
CA VAL A 386 -5.52 -7.08 -10.02
C VAL A 386 -4.89 -7.56 -11.33
N HIS A 387 -3.57 -7.73 -11.32
CA HIS A 387 -2.79 -8.12 -12.50
C HIS A 387 -3.15 -9.54 -12.98
N GLU A 388 -3.24 -9.73 -14.30
CA GLU A 388 -3.58 -11.04 -14.89
C GLU A 388 -2.43 -12.04 -14.71
N PHE A 389 -2.77 -13.30 -14.41
CA PHE A 389 -1.78 -14.37 -14.16
C PHE A 389 -0.76 -14.51 -15.31
N GLY A 390 0.53 -14.54 -14.97
CA GLY A 390 1.63 -14.65 -15.93
C GLY A 390 1.98 -13.36 -16.69
N THR A 391 1.41 -12.22 -16.29
CA THR A 391 1.95 -10.90 -16.68
C THR A 391 3.22 -10.56 -15.88
N PRO A 392 4.12 -9.68 -16.38
CA PRO A 392 5.29 -9.24 -15.62
C PRO A 392 4.90 -8.64 -14.26
N ASP A 393 3.86 -7.81 -14.23
CA ASP A 393 3.31 -7.22 -13.00
C ASP A 393 2.85 -8.28 -12.00
N TYR A 394 2.17 -9.33 -12.47
CA TYR A 394 1.76 -10.43 -11.60
C TYR A 394 2.96 -11.12 -10.95
N GLU A 395 4.02 -11.42 -11.72
CA GLU A 395 5.22 -12.04 -11.13
C GLU A 395 5.99 -11.09 -10.20
N LEU A 396 6.03 -9.79 -10.47
CA LEU A 396 6.58 -8.79 -9.55
C LEU A 396 5.78 -8.72 -8.24
N ASP A 397 4.45 -8.78 -8.27
CA ASP A 397 3.64 -8.95 -7.06
C ASP A 397 3.97 -10.26 -6.34
N ARG A 398 4.24 -11.36 -7.07
CA ARG A 398 4.63 -12.63 -6.43
C ARG A 398 6.04 -12.56 -5.83
N SER A 399 6.97 -11.82 -6.42
CA SER A 399 8.31 -11.60 -5.87
C SER A 399 8.25 -10.78 -4.57
N ALA A 400 7.40 -9.75 -4.52
CA ALA A 400 7.14 -9.01 -3.28
C ALA A 400 6.56 -9.92 -2.19
N ASP A 401 5.50 -10.69 -2.47
CA ASP A 401 4.90 -11.63 -1.50
C ASP A 401 5.91 -12.69 -1.00
N ARG A 402 6.74 -13.26 -1.89
CA ARG A 402 7.81 -14.22 -1.51
C ARG A 402 8.84 -13.56 -0.58
N LEU A 403 9.23 -12.31 -0.85
CA LEU A 403 10.17 -11.56 0.00
C LEU A 403 9.59 -11.27 1.39
N ILE A 404 8.31 -10.88 1.49
CA ILE A 404 7.61 -10.71 2.78
C ILE A 404 7.49 -12.03 3.53
N ALA A 405 7.21 -13.15 2.85
CA ALA A 405 7.22 -14.47 3.47
C ALA A 405 8.59 -14.80 4.10
N ILE A 406 9.70 -14.46 3.43
CA ILE A 406 11.06 -14.66 3.96
C ILE A 406 11.34 -13.74 5.15
N THR A 407 10.95 -12.45 5.12
CA THR A 407 11.12 -11.57 6.30
C THR A 407 10.29 -12.05 7.49
N THR A 408 9.09 -12.57 7.25
CA THR A 408 8.23 -13.17 8.28
C THR A 408 8.88 -14.43 8.86
N ILE A 409 9.48 -15.30 8.04
CA ILE A 409 10.24 -16.47 8.53
C ILE A 409 11.42 -16.04 9.41
N LEU A 410 12.28 -15.13 8.94
CA LEU A 410 13.45 -14.65 9.69
C LEU A 410 13.03 -13.99 11.02
N ARG A 411 11.97 -13.18 10.99
CA ARG A 411 11.38 -12.54 12.17
C ARG A 411 10.80 -13.55 13.15
N ASN A 412 10.05 -14.54 12.69
CA ASN A 412 9.50 -15.61 13.53
C ASN A 412 10.63 -16.42 14.21
N LEU A 413 11.65 -16.81 13.44
CA LEU A 413 12.79 -17.56 13.97
C LEU A 413 13.63 -16.77 14.98
N SER A 414 13.62 -15.43 14.90
CA SER A 414 14.33 -14.55 15.83
C SER A 414 13.80 -14.55 17.27
N PHE A 415 12.58 -15.06 17.52
CA PHE A 415 12.06 -15.20 18.88
C PHE A 415 12.75 -16.32 19.69
N TYR A 416 13.55 -17.18 19.04
CA TYR A 416 14.29 -18.26 19.67
C TYR A 416 15.78 -17.92 19.78
N GLU A 417 16.31 -17.77 21.00
CA GLU A 417 17.69 -17.33 21.25
C GLU A 417 18.75 -18.25 20.63
N CYS A 418 18.48 -19.56 20.51
CA CYS A 418 19.37 -20.52 19.84
C CYS A 418 19.62 -20.17 18.36
N ASN A 419 18.65 -19.56 17.69
CA ASN A 419 18.75 -19.17 16.28
C ASN A 419 19.54 -17.87 16.07
N HIS A 420 19.82 -17.10 17.13
CA HIS A 420 20.42 -15.77 17.01
C HIS A 420 21.83 -15.80 16.38
N ALA A 421 22.60 -16.86 16.58
CA ALA A 421 23.93 -16.98 15.99
C ALA A 421 23.88 -16.93 14.46
N GLN A 422 23.09 -17.81 13.83
CA GLN A 422 22.93 -17.85 12.37
C GLN A 422 22.13 -16.66 11.83
N LEU A 423 21.09 -16.20 12.55
CA LEU A 423 20.32 -15.02 12.14
C LEU A 423 21.12 -13.71 12.21
N SER A 424 22.20 -13.66 12.99
CA SER A 424 23.13 -12.52 13.05
C SER A 424 24.33 -12.63 12.09
N ALA A 425 24.38 -13.69 11.27
CA ALA A 425 25.48 -13.90 10.33
C ALA A 425 25.53 -12.83 9.23
N ALA A 426 26.74 -12.53 8.74
CA ALA A 426 26.98 -11.46 7.79
C ALA A 426 26.13 -11.50 6.49
N PRO A 427 25.77 -12.66 5.90
CA PRO A 427 24.85 -12.70 4.75
C PRO A 427 23.46 -12.14 5.08
N VAL A 428 22.89 -12.52 6.23
CA VAL A 428 21.56 -12.04 6.68
C VAL A 428 21.59 -10.53 6.93
N VAL A 429 22.62 -10.03 7.60
CA VAL A 429 22.76 -8.59 7.90
C VAL A 429 22.97 -7.77 6.61
N LYS A 430 23.74 -8.29 5.63
CA LYS A 430 23.89 -7.66 4.31
C LYS A 430 22.61 -7.68 3.49
N PHE A 431 21.85 -8.76 3.52
CA PHE A 431 20.53 -8.84 2.89
C PHE A 431 19.59 -7.77 3.46
N VAL A 432 19.45 -7.68 4.78
CA VAL A 432 18.62 -6.66 5.45
C VAL A 432 19.10 -5.25 5.10
N SER A 433 20.42 -5.01 5.11
CA SER A 433 21.04 -3.74 4.72
C SER A 433 20.73 -3.35 3.27
N ASN A 434 20.87 -4.27 2.30
CA ASN A 434 20.60 -4.01 0.89
C ASN A 434 19.10 -3.79 0.62
N ALA A 435 18.23 -4.56 1.27
CA ALA A 435 16.78 -4.39 1.22
C ALA A 435 16.37 -3.00 1.73
N VAL A 436 16.91 -2.60 2.89
CA VAL A 436 16.69 -1.26 3.47
C VAL A 436 17.24 -0.15 2.56
N ARG A 437 18.41 -0.33 1.96
CA ARG A 437 19.01 0.63 1.01
C ARG A 437 18.07 0.85 -0.17
N LEU A 438 17.67 -0.21 -0.86
CA LEU A 438 16.80 -0.13 -2.04
C LEU A 438 15.41 0.44 -1.71
N LEU A 439 14.86 0.11 -0.53
CA LEU A 439 13.57 0.62 -0.08
C LEU A 439 13.51 2.16 0.05
N GLY A 440 14.66 2.82 0.19
CA GLY A 440 14.78 4.28 0.24
C GLY A 440 15.67 4.89 -0.85
N THR A 441 15.95 4.16 -1.94
CA THR A 441 16.40 4.78 -3.22
C THR A 441 15.43 4.52 -4.37
N ARG A 442 14.61 3.46 -4.30
CA ARG A 442 13.67 3.04 -5.36
C ARG A 442 12.22 3.36 -5.02
N ASN A 443 11.45 3.81 -6.02
CA ASN A 443 10.04 4.11 -5.85
C ASN A 443 9.23 2.82 -5.59
N MET A 444 8.49 2.76 -4.48
CA MET A 444 7.56 1.67 -4.16
C MET A 444 8.14 0.25 -4.43
N LEU A 445 9.38 -0.01 -4.00
CA LEU A 445 10.10 -1.28 -4.27
C LEU A 445 9.27 -2.54 -3.99
N LEU A 446 8.47 -2.52 -2.91
CA LEU A 446 7.64 -3.65 -2.48
C LEU A 446 6.22 -3.63 -3.06
N ARG A 447 6.02 -2.82 -4.12
CA ARG A 447 4.79 -2.59 -4.91
C ARG A 447 3.65 -1.89 -4.16
N THR A 448 3.42 -2.25 -2.89
CA THR A 448 2.33 -1.71 -2.04
C THR A 448 2.85 -1.07 -0.76
N TYR A 449 2.05 -0.19 -0.16
CA TYR A 449 2.31 0.29 1.19
C TYR A 449 2.11 -0.82 2.21
N LEU A 450 1.18 -1.77 1.98
CA LEU A 450 0.97 -2.92 2.86
C LEU A 450 2.23 -3.78 2.99
N ASN A 451 2.82 -4.23 1.88
CA ASN A 451 4.07 -4.99 1.87
C ASN A 451 5.22 -4.18 2.50
N THR A 452 5.30 -2.88 2.19
CA THR A 452 6.27 -1.97 2.83
C THR A 452 6.09 -1.91 4.35
N GLN A 453 4.85 -1.87 4.84
CA GLN A 453 4.53 -1.84 6.26
C GLN A 453 4.86 -3.16 6.94
N ASP A 454 4.59 -4.31 6.31
CA ASP A 454 4.90 -5.63 6.86
C ASP A 454 6.41 -5.90 6.89
N PHE A 455 7.15 -5.56 5.82
CA PHE A 455 8.63 -5.55 5.84
C PHE A 455 9.16 -4.70 7.00
N MET A 456 8.63 -3.49 7.20
CA MET A 456 9.01 -2.63 8.32
C MET A 456 8.73 -3.29 9.69
N LYS A 457 7.55 -3.90 9.90
CA LYS A 457 7.21 -4.61 11.15
C LYS A 457 8.13 -5.79 11.40
N ASP A 458 8.42 -6.57 10.37
CA ASP A 458 9.21 -7.79 10.47
C ASP A 458 10.67 -7.44 10.80
N ILE A 459 11.31 -6.59 9.99
CA ILE A 459 12.72 -6.22 10.17
C ILE A 459 12.95 -5.49 11.50
N VAL A 460 12.05 -4.61 11.95
CA VAL A 460 12.26 -3.93 13.26
C VAL A 460 12.06 -4.87 14.45
N THR A 461 11.19 -5.88 14.33
CA THR A 461 11.04 -6.92 15.36
C THR A 461 12.25 -7.85 15.38
N PHE A 462 12.70 -8.29 14.20
CA PHE A 462 13.90 -9.10 13.98
C PHE A 462 15.14 -8.43 14.59
N LEU A 463 15.39 -7.16 14.26
CA LEU A 463 16.52 -6.40 14.80
C LEU A 463 16.43 -6.26 16.33
N SER A 464 15.25 -6.00 16.90
CA SER A 464 15.10 -5.90 18.36
C SER A 464 15.44 -7.21 19.05
N ASN A 465 15.09 -8.35 18.46
CA ASN A 465 15.49 -9.65 18.99
C ASN A 465 17.00 -9.92 18.84
N THR A 466 17.59 -9.71 17.65
CA THR A 466 18.95 -10.16 17.32
C THR A 466 20.08 -9.14 17.52
N ALA A 467 19.78 -7.86 17.79
CA ALA A 467 20.78 -6.77 17.85
C ALA A 467 21.89 -6.94 18.91
N THR A 468 21.70 -7.79 19.93
CA THR A 468 22.78 -8.17 20.86
C THR A 468 23.85 -9.05 20.20
N SER A 469 23.49 -9.77 19.13
CA SER A 469 24.35 -10.70 18.40
C SER A 469 24.90 -10.10 17.10
N ILE A 470 24.16 -9.19 16.45
CA ILE A 470 24.56 -8.52 15.20
C ILE A 470 25.88 -7.75 15.34
N GLU A 471 26.90 -8.27 14.65
CA GLU A 471 28.06 -7.51 14.20
C GLU A 471 27.75 -6.91 12.83
N LEU A 472 27.97 -5.61 12.66
CA LEU A 472 27.67 -4.91 11.41
C LEU A 472 28.83 -5.17 10.42
N PRO A 473 28.58 -5.68 9.20
CA PRO A 473 29.67 -6.05 8.28
C PRO A 473 30.45 -4.85 7.71
N SER A 474 29.89 -3.64 7.75
CA SER A 474 30.55 -2.42 7.29
C SER A 474 29.92 -1.14 7.89
N ARG A 475 30.57 0.01 7.62
CA ARG A 475 30.01 1.34 7.90
C ARG A 475 28.71 1.59 7.11
N GLU A 476 28.57 1.08 5.90
CA GLU A 476 27.39 1.29 5.06
C GLU A 476 26.19 0.51 5.61
N ASP A 477 26.40 -0.74 6.04
CA ASP A 477 25.38 -1.53 6.73
C ASP A 477 24.91 -0.85 8.04
N ALA A 478 25.85 -0.28 8.81
CA ALA A 478 25.53 0.51 9.99
C ALA A 478 24.70 1.76 9.68
N PHE A 479 24.97 2.42 8.54
CA PHE A 479 24.25 3.61 8.08
C PHE A 479 22.82 3.27 7.60
N HIS A 480 22.65 2.20 6.82
CA HIS A 480 21.34 1.74 6.36
C HIS A 480 20.45 1.34 7.55
N VAL A 481 20.96 0.52 8.46
CA VAL A 481 20.24 0.11 9.68
C VAL A 481 19.87 1.31 10.54
N LEU A 482 20.75 2.32 10.66
CA LEU A 482 20.43 3.55 11.40
C LEU A 482 19.26 4.33 10.79
N HIS A 483 19.27 4.54 9.47
CA HIS A 483 18.17 5.22 8.76
C HIS A 483 16.85 4.46 8.92
N PHE A 484 16.87 3.13 8.83
CA PHE A 484 15.69 2.29 9.06
C PHE A 484 15.11 2.43 10.47
N LEU A 485 15.95 2.42 11.51
CA LEU A 485 15.50 2.62 12.89
C LEU A 485 14.90 4.02 13.09
N ILE A 486 15.49 5.05 12.47
CA ILE A 486 15.01 6.44 12.52
C ILE A 486 13.66 6.60 11.80
N ALA A 487 13.32 5.78 10.81
CA ALA A 487 12.01 5.82 10.15
C ALA A 487 10.84 5.53 11.12
N PHE A 488 11.08 4.91 12.29
CA PHE A 488 10.08 4.72 13.34
C PHE A 488 9.94 5.89 14.32
N ALA A 489 10.76 6.93 14.20
CA ALA A 489 10.70 8.10 15.08
C ALA A 489 9.40 8.91 14.87
N PRO A 490 8.89 9.61 15.90
CA PRO A 490 7.68 10.40 15.76
C PRO A 490 7.86 11.56 14.78
N SER A 491 6.86 11.77 13.93
CA SER A 491 6.86 12.87 12.95
C SER A 491 6.08 14.09 13.45
N PRO A 492 6.42 15.33 13.03
CA PRO A 492 7.51 15.68 12.09
C PRO A 492 8.93 15.48 12.68
N PRO A 493 9.97 15.48 11.82
CA PRO A 493 11.37 15.50 12.25
C PRO A 493 11.68 16.66 13.23
N PRO A 494 12.74 16.53 14.06
CA PRO A 494 13.08 17.51 15.09
C PRO A 494 13.61 18.85 14.54
N THR A 495 14.05 18.82 13.29
CA THR A 495 14.64 19.88 12.47
C THR A 495 13.68 20.19 11.32
N SER A 496 13.47 21.48 11.05
CA SER A 496 12.63 21.95 9.94
C SER A 496 13.30 23.15 9.27
N PRO A 497 13.30 23.27 7.93
CA PRO A 497 13.92 24.39 7.22
C PRO A 497 13.30 25.75 7.60
N ASP A 498 12.03 25.76 8.04
CA ASP A 498 11.30 26.96 8.43
C ASP A 498 11.49 27.35 9.92
N SER A 499 12.20 26.54 10.71
CA SER A 499 12.37 26.72 12.16
C SER A 499 13.83 26.93 12.57
N SER A 500 14.10 28.00 13.32
CA SER A 500 15.40 28.23 13.97
C SER A 500 15.56 27.46 15.29
N THR A 501 14.52 26.76 15.76
CA THR A 501 14.51 26.00 17.02
C THR A 501 14.19 24.52 16.80
N VAL A 502 14.88 23.65 17.54
CA VAL A 502 14.64 22.21 17.55
C VAL A 502 13.39 21.90 18.37
N ARG A 503 12.55 20.97 17.89
CA ARG A 503 11.33 20.52 18.58
C ARG A 503 11.14 19.02 18.45
N PHE A 504 11.19 18.29 19.57
CA PHE A 504 11.05 16.84 19.57
C PHE A 504 9.58 16.39 19.56
N SER A 505 9.23 15.50 18.63
CA SER A 505 7.87 15.01 18.44
C SER A 505 7.51 13.89 19.45
N PRO A 506 6.32 13.92 20.09
CA PRO A 506 6.03 13.09 21.26
C PRO A 506 5.54 11.67 20.94
N TYR A 507 6.01 10.67 21.72
CA TYR A 507 5.58 9.27 21.58
C TYR A 507 4.11 9.05 21.97
N ARG A 508 3.28 8.83 20.94
CA ARG A 508 1.88 8.35 21.02
C ARG A 508 1.81 6.81 20.87
N PRO A 509 1.54 6.02 21.92
CA PRO A 509 1.59 4.55 21.85
C PRO A 509 0.56 3.91 20.90
N ALA A 510 -0.56 4.59 20.64
CA ALA A 510 -1.60 4.12 19.73
C ALA A 510 -1.20 4.16 18.25
N VAL A 511 -0.16 4.95 17.90
CA VAL A 511 0.33 5.12 16.53
C VAL A 511 1.70 4.42 16.39
N HIS A 512 2.64 4.76 17.28
CA HIS A 512 4.02 4.28 17.26
C HIS A 512 4.18 2.87 17.88
N ARG A 513 3.34 1.89 17.51
CA ARG A 513 3.36 0.55 18.14
C ARG A 513 4.73 -0.15 18.07
N TYR A 514 5.49 0.11 17.00
CA TYR A 514 6.79 -0.53 16.75
C TYR A 514 8.01 0.27 17.20
N LEU A 515 7.88 1.57 17.53
CA LEU A 515 8.98 2.41 18.02
C LEU A 515 9.77 1.80 19.21
N PRO A 516 9.14 1.11 20.20
CA PRO A 516 9.89 0.43 21.27
C PRO A 516 10.94 -0.58 20.77
N HIS A 517 10.65 -1.30 19.68
CA HIS A 517 11.59 -2.24 19.05
C HIS A 517 12.75 -1.48 18.37
N ALA A 518 12.46 -0.35 17.73
CA ALA A 518 13.50 0.49 17.11
C ALA A 518 14.44 1.11 18.17
N VAL A 519 13.90 1.57 19.29
CA VAL A 519 14.66 2.13 20.42
C VAL A 519 15.52 1.07 21.11
N ASP A 520 14.99 -0.14 21.32
CA ASP A 520 15.73 -1.27 21.89
C ASP A 520 16.85 -1.75 20.94
N SER A 521 16.57 -1.87 19.63
CA SER A 521 17.58 -2.16 18.60
C SER A 521 18.71 -1.12 18.62
N LEU A 522 18.37 0.16 18.61
CA LEU A 522 19.32 1.27 18.65
C LEU A 522 20.20 1.21 19.90
N ALA A 523 19.61 0.98 21.07
CA ALA A 523 20.34 0.88 22.33
C ALA A 523 21.33 -0.31 22.33
N LYS A 524 20.90 -1.48 21.83
CA LYS A 524 21.74 -2.68 21.70
C LYS A 524 22.91 -2.46 20.73
N LEU A 525 22.64 -1.92 19.53
CA LEU A 525 23.64 -1.69 18.49
C LEU A 525 24.67 -0.59 18.87
N LEU A 526 24.24 0.46 19.59
CA LEU A 526 25.13 1.51 20.11
C LEU A 526 25.96 1.08 21.32
N ALA A 527 25.47 0.10 22.11
CA ALA A 527 26.14 -0.39 23.31
C ALA A 527 27.09 -1.57 23.06
N ARG A 528 27.06 -2.19 21.87
CA ARG A 528 28.06 -3.17 21.43
C ARG A 528 29.45 -2.52 21.36
N ASP A 529 30.48 -3.34 21.54
CA ASP A 529 31.87 -2.95 21.28
C ASP A 529 32.15 -2.73 19.77
N ASP A 530 33.41 -2.46 19.43
CA ASP A 530 33.87 -2.36 18.06
C ASP A 530 33.75 -3.73 17.33
N PRO A 531 33.41 -3.77 16.03
CA PRO A 531 33.46 -2.66 15.08
C PRO A 531 32.25 -1.71 15.08
N ASN A 532 31.06 -2.14 15.54
CA ASN A 532 29.81 -1.35 15.47
C ASN A 532 29.97 0.07 16.02
N ARG A 533 30.62 0.19 17.20
CA ARG A 533 30.85 1.47 17.88
C ARG A 533 31.70 2.44 17.08
N SER A 534 32.74 1.96 16.38
CA SER A 534 33.56 2.76 15.47
C SER A 534 32.76 3.28 14.27
N TYR A 535 31.88 2.44 13.69
CA TYR A 535 31.07 2.84 12.54
C TYR A 535 30.10 3.96 12.91
N TYR A 536 29.31 3.79 13.98
CA TYR A 536 28.38 4.84 14.42
C TYR A 536 29.10 6.13 14.80
N ARG A 537 30.23 6.06 15.53
CA ARG A 537 31.05 7.24 15.82
C ARG A 537 31.46 7.98 14.54
N THR A 538 31.94 7.26 13.54
CA THR A 538 32.42 7.86 12.28
C THR A 538 31.27 8.38 11.42
N ILE A 539 30.09 7.77 11.47
CA ILE A 539 28.86 8.25 10.81
C ILE A 539 28.44 9.61 11.39
N PHE A 540 28.27 9.70 12.71
CA PHE A 540 27.87 10.94 13.39
C PHE A 540 28.95 12.04 13.36
N GLN A 541 30.22 11.68 13.10
CA GLN A 541 31.28 12.66 12.83
C GLN A 541 31.18 13.24 11.40
N SER A 542 30.86 12.42 10.38
CA SER A 542 30.62 12.93 9.02
C SER A 542 29.33 13.76 8.90
N ASP A 543 28.36 13.57 9.81
CA ASP A 543 27.12 14.36 9.93
C ASP A 543 27.39 15.83 10.35
N SER A 544 28.62 16.18 10.74
CA SER A 544 29.00 17.57 11.08
C SER A 544 28.87 18.57 9.93
N THR A 545 28.81 18.09 8.67
CA THR A 545 28.65 18.92 7.46
C THR A 545 27.27 18.81 6.81
N SER A 546 26.28 18.22 7.48
CA SER A 546 24.90 18.19 6.99
C SER A 546 24.25 19.59 7.00
N ALA A 547 23.08 19.73 6.38
CA ALA A 547 22.28 20.95 6.40
C ALA A 547 20.85 20.63 6.89
N PRO A 548 20.47 20.97 8.14
CA PRO A 548 21.29 21.61 9.19
C PRO A 548 22.42 20.69 9.71
N PRO A 549 23.50 21.22 10.32
CA PRO A 549 24.59 20.40 10.85
C PRO A 549 24.16 19.44 11.97
N TYR A 550 24.66 18.21 11.94
CA TYR A 550 24.31 17.12 12.86
C TYR A 550 22.82 16.73 12.83
N ASP A 551 22.22 16.68 11.63
CA ASP A 551 20.80 16.35 11.45
C ASP A 551 20.52 14.88 11.82
N LEU A 552 21.32 13.95 11.31
CA LEU A 552 21.15 12.51 11.56
C LEU A 552 21.33 12.19 13.05
N LEU A 553 22.31 12.81 13.70
CA LEU A 553 22.52 12.71 15.15
C LEU A 553 21.31 13.27 15.92
N THR A 554 20.77 14.42 15.50
CA THR A 554 19.59 15.03 16.14
C THR A 554 18.33 14.17 15.96
N ARG A 555 18.13 13.57 14.78
CA ARG A 555 17.05 12.60 14.50
C ARG A 555 17.21 11.31 15.31
N THR A 556 18.45 10.83 15.50
CA THR A 556 18.74 9.66 16.34
C THR A 556 18.44 9.95 17.82
N VAL A 557 18.82 11.13 18.32
CA VAL A 557 18.47 11.59 19.67
C VAL A 557 16.96 11.74 19.82
N ALA A 558 16.26 12.27 18.82
CA ALA A 558 14.80 12.38 18.83
C ALA A 558 14.11 11.02 19.00
N LEU A 559 14.54 10.00 18.26
CA LEU A 559 14.07 8.62 18.44
C LEU A 559 14.31 8.14 19.88
N ALA A 560 15.54 8.28 20.38
CA ALA A 560 15.91 7.82 21.72
C ALA A 560 15.11 8.51 22.84
N ILE A 561 14.95 9.84 22.82
CA ILE A 561 14.26 10.56 23.91
C ILE A 561 12.73 10.54 23.78
N SER A 562 12.17 10.23 22.62
CA SER A 562 10.71 10.24 22.37
C SER A 562 9.87 9.48 23.40
N VAL A 563 10.42 8.40 23.97
CA VAL A 563 9.77 7.52 24.97
C VAL A 563 9.51 8.23 26.31
N VAL A 564 10.24 9.31 26.62
CA VAL A 564 10.03 10.14 27.81
C VAL A 564 8.58 10.66 27.83
N PRO A 565 7.85 10.62 28.96
CA PRO A 565 6.50 11.17 29.03
C PRO A 565 6.45 12.66 28.69
N ASP A 566 5.71 12.99 27.61
CA ASP A 566 5.42 14.38 27.23
C ASP A 566 4.68 15.12 28.36
N ARG A 567 5.10 16.36 28.62
CA ARG A 567 4.47 17.30 29.54
C ARG A 567 3.99 18.59 28.87
N ALA A 568 4.33 18.84 27.59
CA ALA A 568 3.89 20.01 26.84
C ALA A 568 2.36 20.01 26.66
N SER A 569 1.77 18.81 26.55
CA SER A 569 0.30 18.62 26.53
C SER A 569 -0.41 18.82 27.88
N GLY A 570 0.32 19.07 28.99
CA GLY A 570 -0.24 19.43 30.30
C GLY A 570 0.50 18.83 31.50
N ASN A 571 0.27 19.43 32.68
CA ASN A 571 0.81 18.94 33.95
C ASN A 571 0.17 17.60 34.37
N LEU A 572 0.78 16.48 33.97
CA LEU A 572 0.47 15.15 34.49
C LEU A 572 0.63 15.12 36.02
N ALA A 573 -0.40 14.64 36.73
CA ALA A 573 -0.30 14.40 38.15
C ALA A 573 0.71 13.26 38.43
N PRO A 574 1.56 13.35 39.47
CA PRO A 574 2.62 12.35 39.72
C PRO A 574 2.16 10.87 39.76
N PRO A 575 0.97 10.52 40.31
CA PRO A 575 0.47 9.13 40.27
C PRO A 575 -0.08 8.67 38.91
N VAL A 576 -0.28 9.59 37.96
CA VAL A 576 -0.59 9.26 36.56
C VAL A 576 0.71 9.08 35.79
N GLU A 577 1.65 10.02 35.96
CA GLU A 577 2.97 9.95 35.34
C GLU A 577 3.70 8.65 35.72
N LEU A 578 3.79 8.32 37.01
CA LEU A 578 4.47 7.11 37.47
C LEU A 578 3.96 5.84 36.77
N ARG A 579 2.64 5.69 36.62
CA ARG A 579 2.03 4.54 35.92
C ARG A 579 2.37 4.50 34.43
N ILE A 580 2.58 5.66 33.80
CA ILE A 580 3.08 5.75 32.43
C ILE A 580 4.56 5.30 32.38
N VAL A 581 5.39 5.70 33.36
CA VAL A 581 6.79 5.26 33.44
C VAL A 581 6.89 3.76 33.72
N GLU A 582 6.10 3.22 34.65
CA GLU A 582 6.00 1.79 34.96
C GLU A 582 5.67 0.99 33.69
N ALA A 583 4.64 1.40 32.94
CA ALA A 583 4.25 0.77 31.68
C ALA A 583 5.24 0.97 30.52
N ARG A 584 6.12 1.98 30.59
CA ARG A 584 7.20 2.26 29.63
C ARG A 584 8.56 1.69 30.04
N LYS A 585 8.71 1.18 31.26
CA LYS A 585 10.01 0.97 31.92
C LYS A 585 11.05 0.21 31.08
N PRO A 586 10.75 -0.91 30.40
CA PRO A 586 11.77 -1.67 29.66
C PRO A 586 12.42 -0.83 28.54
N TYR A 587 11.59 -0.29 27.64
CA TYR A 587 12.07 0.51 26.52
C TYR A 587 12.49 1.94 26.92
N LEU A 588 12.01 2.47 28.06
CA LEU A 588 12.57 3.70 28.65
C LEU A 588 13.98 3.48 29.24
N THR A 589 14.29 2.28 29.74
CA THR A 589 15.64 1.94 30.21
C THR A 589 16.64 1.87 29.05
N GLN A 590 16.20 1.38 27.89
CA GLN A 590 16.96 1.35 26.63
C GLN A 590 17.06 2.74 25.98
N ALA A 591 15.97 3.51 25.94
CA ALA A 591 15.94 4.90 25.51
C ALA A 591 17.04 5.73 26.17
N MET A 592 17.16 5.64 27.50
CA MET A 592 18.19 6.38 28.24
C MET A 592 19.60 5.81 28.06
N LEU A 593 19.76 4.54 27.66
CA LEU A 593 21.07 4.00 27.25
C LEU A 593 21.52 4.60 25.93
N ALA A 594 20.67 4.55 24.91
CA ALA A 594 20.93 5.17 23.61
C ALA A 594 21.21 6.67 23.76
N ALA A 595 20.37 7.40 24.52
CA ALA A 595 20.49 8.83 24.69
C ALA A 595 21.78 9.26 25.45
N ASP A 596 22.20 8.56 26.51
CA ASP A 596 23.47 8.84 27.18
C ASP A 596 24.68 8.55 26.26
N ILE A 597 24.65 7.45 25.49
CA ILE A 597 25.70 7.14 24.50
C ILE A 597 25.77 8.24 23.42
N LEU A 598 24.63 8.62 22.81
CA LEU A 598 24.57 9.67 21.79
C LEU A 598 25.03 11.04 22.33
N SER A 599 24.76 11.33 23.60
CA SER A 599 25.26 12.54 24.26
C SER A 599 26.79 12.62 24.30
N THR A 600 27.50 11.49 24.29
CA THR A 600 28.97 11.47 24.18
C THR A 600 29.45 11.99 22.83
N LEU A 601 28.69 11.72 21.76
CA LEU A 601 29.03 12.04 20.36
C LEU A 601 28.68 13.47 19.94
N ALA A 602 27.81 14.16 20.69
CA ALA A 602 27.52 15.58 20.45
C ALA A 602 28.81 16.44 20.46
N PRO A 603 28.92 17.50 19.65
CA PRO A 603 30.08 18.40 19.65
C PRO A 603 30.25 19.18 20.97
N GLY A 604 31.42 19.80 21.15
CA GLY A 604 31.73 20.64 22.32
C GLY A 604 31.20 22.07 22.22
N SER A 605 31.75 22.96 23.07
CA SER A 605 31.37 24.37 23.23
C SER A 605 31.29 25.18 21.94
N GLU A 606 32.09 24.83 20.94
CA GLU A 606 32.18 25.51 19.65
C GLU A 606 30.93 25.32 18.77
N SER A 607 30.01 24.42 19.16
CA SER A 607 28.79 24.13 18.42
C SER A 607 27.53 24.42 19.24
N PRO A 608 26.51 25.07 18.66
CA PRO A 608 25.25 25.30 19.34
C PRO A 608 24.40 24.03 19.54
N LEU A 609 24.81 22.85 19.06
CA LEU A 609 23.95 21.65 19.03
C LEU A 609 23.52 21.16 20.43
N ALA A 610 24.48 21.04 21.36
CA ALA A 610 24.15 20.62 22.72
C ALA A 610 23.21 21.63 23.41
N ARG A 611 23.26 22.89 23.00
CA ARG A 611 22.36 23.95 23.45
C ARG A 611 20.99 23.87 22.78
N SER A 612 20.89 23.70 21.46
CA SER A 612 19.62 23.68 20.75
C SER A 612 18.74 22.49 21.15
N TRP A 613 19.36 21.39 21.59
CA TRP A 613 18.66 20.31 22.29
C TRP A 613 18.16 20.74 23.67
N LEU A 614 19.00 21.33 24.53
CA LEU A 614 18.62 21.72 25.89
C LEU A 614 17.58 22.86 25.97
N ASP A 615 17.70 23.86 25.10
CA ASP A 615 16.80 25.01 24.95
C ASP A 615 15.65 24.71 23.93
N SER A 616 15.31 23.44 23.69
CA SER A 616 14.28 22.98 22.73
C SER A 616 12.85 23.46 23.03
N GLU A 617 12.04 23.64 21.99
CA GLU A 617 10.71 24.27 22.08
C GLU A 617 9.68 23.44 22.88
N ASP A 618 9.76 22.11 22.79
CA ASP A 618 8.95 21.16 23.57
C ASP A 618 9.37 21.06 25.04
N GLY A 619 10.59 21.49 25.37
CA GLY A 619 11.13 21.47 26.72
C GLY A 619 11.39 20.06 27.27
N PHE A 620 11.95 19.13 26.47
CA PHE A 620 12.31 17.80 26.97
C PHE A 620 13.25 17.89 28.18
N ALA A 621 14.25 18.77 28.18
CA ALA A 621 15.26 18.84 29.23
C ALA A 621 14.68 19.15 30.63
N PRO A 622 13.90 20.23 30.84
CA PRO A 622 13.19 20.44 32.11
C PRO A 622 12.14 19.36 32.41
N SER A 623 11.54 18.73 31.40
CA SER A 623 10.57 17.64 31.60
C SER A 623 11.21 16.35 32.11
N LEU A 624 12.39 16.01 31.57
CA LEU A 624 13.24 14.90 31.97
C LEU A 624 13.84 15.13 33.36
N LEU A 625 14.31 16.34 33.66
CA LEU A 625 14.81 16.69 35.00
C LEU A 625 13.73 16.50 36.08
N ARG A 626 12.47 16.90 35.80
CA ARG A 626 11.32 16.65 36.69
C ARG A 626 11.00 15.16 36.83
N LEU A 627 11.05 14.41 35.73
CA LEU A 627 10.87 12.96 35.73
C LEU A 627 11.94 12.27 36.61
N VAL A 628 13.20 12.66 36.48
CA VAL A 628 14.29 12.15 37.32
C VAL A 628 13.98 12.42 38.79
N CYS A 629 13.65 13.66 39.18
CA CYS A 629 13.31 13.99 40.57
C CYS A 629 12.13 13.17 41.12
N LEU A 630 11.16 12.79 40.29
CA LEU A 630 10.06 11.89 40.67
C LEU A 630 10.55 10.44 40.91
N LEU A 631 11.47 9.96 40.09
CA LEU A 631 12.00 8.58 40.13
C LEU A 631 13.16 8.37 41.10
N SER A 632 13.88 9.41 41.51
CA SER A 632 14.98 9.33 42.49
C SER A 632 14.53 9.01 43.93
N THR A 633 13.23 8.83 44.19
CA THR A 633 12.68 8.48 45.50
C THR A 633 12.59 6.97 45.68
N ASP A 634 13.38 6.41 46.60
CA ASP A 634 13.35 4.99 46.91
C ASP A 634 12.05 4.63 47.66
N ARG A 635 11.32 3.66 47.10
CA ARG A 635 9.99 3.23 47.53
C ARG A 635 10.01 1.93 48.33
N THR A 636 11.15 1.26 48.47
CA THR A 636 11.33 0.02 49.24
C THR A 636 10.83 0.10 50.68
N THR A 637 10.82 1.31 51.26
CA THR A 637 10.44 1.56 52.65
C THR A 637 8.97 1.93 52.89
N GLN A 638 8.11 1.97 51.86
CA GLN A 638 6.68 2.17 52.11
C GLN A 638 6.10 0.90 52.77
N PRO A 639 5.47 0.98 53.95
CA PRO A 639 4.84 -0.18 54.56
C PRO A 639 3.74 -0.69 53.61
N PRO A 640 3.62 -2.02 53.41
CA PRO A 640 2.63 -2.56 52.49
C PRO A 640 1.22 -2.11 52.91
N PRO A 641 0.37 -1.64 51.98
CA PRO A 641 -0.98 -1.22 52.32
C PRO A 641 -1.71 -2.39 52.98
N GLN A 642 -2.37 -2.12 54.12
CA GLN A 642 -3.01 -3.14 54.95
C GLN A 642 -4.11 -3.88 54.17
N ARG A 643 -3.73 -4.97 53.50
CA ARG A 643 -4.68 -5.88 52.84
C ARG A 643 -5.44 -6.61 53.92
N THR A 644 -6.74 -6.38 53.98
CA THR A 644 -7.67 -7.18 54.79
C THR A 644 -7.58 -8.66 54.39
N HIS A 645 -7.73 -9.55 55.37
CA HIS A 645 -7.31 -10.94 55.26
C HIS A 645 -7.94 -11.72 54.09
N SER A 646 -7.11 -12.17 53.15
CA SER A 646 -7.43 -13.28 52.25
C SER A 646 -6.17 -14.06 51.84
N SER A 647 -6.24 -15.40 52.02
CA SER A 647 -5.38 -16.46 51.44
C SER A 647 -3.91 -16.13 51.12
N GLY A 648 -2.98 -16.64 51.93
CA GLY A 648 -1.55 -16.44 51.74
C GLY A 648 -0.98 -17.13 50.50
N TRP A 649 -0.24 -16.36 49.71
CA TRP A 649 0.79 -16.80 48.76
C TRP A 649 2.09 -16.04 49.10
N PRO A 650 3.29 -16.60 48.87
CA PRO A 650 4.54 -15.90 49.18
C PRO A 650 4.70 -14.64 48.31
N THR A 651 4.79 -13.47 48.93
CA THR A 651 5.09 -12.22 48.22
C THR A 651 6.55 -12.22 47.80
N ASP A 652 6.82 -12.39 46.51
CA ASP A 652 8.19 -12.47 45.98
C ASP A 652 8.91 -11.11 46.07
N HIS A 653 9.82 -11.00 47.05
CA HIS A 653 10.58 -9.77 47.29
C HIS A 653 11.58 -9.46 46.17
N ARG A 654 12.09 -10.47 45.45
CA ARG A 654 13.07 -10.26 44.36
C ARG A 654 12.50 -9.40 43.23
N ARG A 655 11.19 -9.45 43.03
CA ARG A 655 10.50 -8.67 42.02
C ARG A 655 10.62 -7.17 42.28
N THR A 656 10.50 -6.75 43.55
CA THR A 656 10.63 -5.34 43.96
C THR A 656 12.06 -4.82 43.80
N ASP A 657 13.08 -5.63 44.05
CA ASP A 657 14.49 -5.23 43.87
C ASP A 657 14.81 -4.92 42.39
N HIS A 658 14.42 -5.81 41.48
CA HIS A 658 14.55 -5.58 40.02
C HIS A 658 13.62 -4.45 39.52
N GLU A 659 12.47 -4.24 40.17
CA GLU A 659 11.58 -3.11 39.90
C GLU A 659 12.24 -1.77 40.26
N ASN A 660 12.93 -1.68 41.40
CA ASN A 660 13.63 -0.47 41.83
C ASN A 660 14.92 -0.21 41.01
N GLN A 661 15.74 -1.24 40.76
CA GLN A 661 17.04 -1.12 40.09
C GLN A 661 16.95 -0.47 38.70
N GLY A 662 15.88 -0.78 37.94
CA GLY A 662 15.68 -0.17 36.62
C GLY A 662 15.27 1.30 36.65
N PHE A 663 14.65 1.81 37.73
CA PHE A 663 14.43 3.26 37.88
C PHE A 663 15.74 4.00 38.16
N GLY A 664 16.64 3.41 38.95
CA GLY A 664 18.02 3.91 39.13
C GLY A 664 18.78 3.99 37.80
N LEU A 665 18.71 2.94 36.96
CA LEU A 665 19.33 2.98 35.62
C LEU A 665 18.77 4.10 34.73
N ILE A 666 17.46 4.39 34.81
CA ILE A 666 16.83 5.51 34.09
C ILE A 666 17.34 6.85 34.63
N THR A 667 17.37 7.06 35.95
CA THR A 667 17.79 8.34 36.55
C THR A 667 19.28 8.62 36.33
N HIS A 668 20.16 7.64 36.53
CA HIS A 668 21.61 7.83 36.42
C HIS A 668 22.05 8.16 35.00
N ARG A 669 21.44 7.52 34.00
CA ARG A 669 21.68 7.77 32.56
C ARG A 669 21.11 9.12 32.12
N ALA A 670 19.89 9.46 32.53
CA ALA A 670 19.28 10.75 32.26
C ALA A 670 20.10 11.92 32.85
N LEU A 671 20.61 11.78 34.08
CA LEU A 671 21.47 12.78 34.71
C LEU A 671 22.88 12.83 34.10
N SER A 672 23.45 11.68 33.71
CA SER A 672 24.70 11.61 32.95
C SER A 672 24.59 12.40 31.64
N MET A 673 23.53 12.16 30.88
CA MET A 673 23.22 12.90 29.66
C MET A 673 23.05 14.40 29.91
N LEU A 674 22.21 14.80 30.88
CA LEU A 674 21.97 16.21 31.18
C LEU A 674 23.23 16.94 31.69
N LYS A 675 24.05 16.31 32.55
CA LYS A 675 25.35 16.87 32.98
C LYS A 675 26.28 17.06 31.77
N ARG A 676 26.41 16.05 30.92
CA ARG A 676 27.30 16.07 29.75
C ARG A 676 26.88 17.11 28.71
N LEU A 677 25.59 17.24 28.42
CA LEU A 677 25.07 18.28 27.52
C LEU A 677 25.26 19.68 28.12
N ALA A 678 24.97 19.87 29.41
CA ALA A 678 25.18 21.14 30.08
C ALA A 678 26.67 21.54 30.09
N GLU A 679 27.58 20.60 30.39
CA GLU A 679 29.04 20.80 30.29
C GLU A 679 29.48 21.23 28.89
N LYS A 680 28.93 20.61 27.84
CA LYS A 680 29.19 20.98 26.44
C LYS A 680 28.65 22.37 26.04
N THR A 681 27.91 23.07 26.91
CA THR A 681 27.53 24.49 26.71
C THR A 681 28.30 25.49 27.58
N ARG A 682 29.09 25.02 28.55
CA ARG A 682 29.91 25.88 29.44
C ARG A 682 31.09 26.46 28.65
N GLY A 683 30.92 27.67 28.13
CA GLY A 683 31.90 28.38 27.31
C GLY A 683 31.29 29.35 26.30
N SER A 684 30.02 29.14 25.92
CA SER A 684 29.28 30.08 25.07
C SER A 684 28.91 31.36 25.86
N GLU A 685 29.02 32.53 25.23
CA GLU A 685 28.81 33.84 25.88
C GLU A 685 27.37 34.05 26.40
N LEU A 686 26.39 33.33 25.84
CA LEU A 686 24.99 33.35 26.27
C LEU A 686 24.74 32.22 27.27
N GLY A 687 24.32 32.55 28.50
CA GLY A 687 23.92 31.54 29.50
C GLY A 687 22.73 30.68 29.06
N LEU A 688 22.64 29.45 29.59
CA LEU A 688 21.50 28.52 29.37
C LEU A 688 20.17 29.10 29.87
N SER A 689 19.04 28.61 29.32
CA SER A 689 17.72 28.89 29.88
C SER A 689 17.62 28.46 31.35
N GLY A 690 17.19 29.38 32.22
CA GLY A 690 17.12 29.21 33.68
C GLY A 690 16.11 28.17 34.21
N ASN A 691 15.57 27.32 33.33
CA ASN A 691 14.75 26.15 33.67
C ASN A 691 15.43 24.81 33.33
N VAL A 692 16.53 24.81 32.56
CA VAL A 692 17.27 23.60 32.16
C VAL A 692 18.09 23.04 33.32
N LEU A 693 18.70 23.92 34.12
CA LEU A 693 19.47 23.54 35.30
C LEU A 693 18.55 23.40 36.54
N PRO A 694 18.82 22.45 37.44
CA PRO A 694 18.08 22.30 38.70
C PRO A 694 18.29 23.54 39.57
N LYS A 695 17.18 24.17 39.98
CA LYS A 695 17.21 25.36 40.83
C LYS A 695 17.62 24.99 42.25
N ARG A 696 18.17 25.94 43.01
CA ARG A 696 18.68 25.70 44.38
C ARG A 696 17.59 25.15 45.30
N GLU A 697 16.34 25.56 45.10
CA GLU A 697 15.17 25.09 45.83
C GLU A 697 14.84 23.63 45.49
N THR A 698 15.07 23.21 44.24
CA THR A 698 14.91 21.82 43.79
C THR A 698 15.99 20.92 44.41
N VAL A 699 17.25 21.36 44.44
CA VAL A 699 18.36 20.61 45.07
C VAL A 699 18.16 20.55 46.59
N LEU A 700 17.73 21.65 47.23
CA LEU A 700 17.39 21.66 48.65
C LEU A 700 16.20 20.73 48.96
N GLY A 701 15.16 20.73 48.13
CA GLY A 701 14.05 19.78 48.25
C GLY A 701 14.50 18.32 48.12
N ALA A 702 15.42 18.03 47.19
CA ALA A 702 16.04 16.72 47.04
C ALA A 702 16.86 16.31 48.29
N LEU A 703 17.68 17.21 48.83
CA LEU A 703 18.46 17.00 50.06
C LEU A 703 17.57 16.78 51.31
N LEU A 704 16.37 17.37 51.33
CA LEU A 704 15.38 17.22 52.41
C LEU A 704 14.42 16.03 52.20
N THR A 705 14.50 15.32 51.07
CA THR A 705 13.63 14.18 50.76
C THR A 705 14.19 12.90 51.41
N PRO A 706 13.46 12.23 52.32
CA PRO A 706 13.90 10.97 52.89
C PRO A 706 14.00 9.90 51.80
N ASN A 707 15.02 9.05 51.92
CA ASN A 707 15.26 7.91 51.03
C ASN A 707 15.43 8.29 49.55
N ILE A 708 16.13 9.40 49.28
CA ILE A 708 16.58 9.74 47.92
C ILE A 708 17.83 8.93 47.51
N ASP A 709 17.89 8.53 46.24
CA ASP A 709 19.04 7.85 45.64
C ASP A 709 20.31 8.72 45.73
N ALA A 710 21.33 8.23 46.45
CA ALA A 710 22.58 8.92 46.70
C ALA A 710 23.51 9.05 45.48
N VAL A 711 23.30 8.32 44.39
CA VAL A 711 23.98 8.54 43.10
C VAL A 711 23.28 9.68 42.36
N ALA A 712 21.96 9.61 42.23
CA ALA A 712 21.17 10.64 41.57
C ALA A 712 21.30 12.01 42.26
N LEU A 713 21.29 12.04 43.61
CA LEU A 713 21.51 13.26 44.40
C LEU A 713 22.87 13.90 44.12
N ARG A 714 23.95 13.11 44.08
CA ARG A 714 25.30 13.62 43.74
C ARG A 714 25.35 14.19 42.32
N GLN A 715 24.73 13.53 41.36
CA GLN A 715 24.64 14.03 39.98
C GLN A 715 23.77 15.30 39.87
N LEU A 716 22.72 15.45 40.68
CA LEU A 716 21.91 16.68 40.75
C LEU A 716 22.70 17.87 41.34
N CYS A 717 23.44 17.66 42.43
CA CYS A 717 24.35 18.68 42.99
C CYS A 717 25.40 19.12 41.96
N ALA A 718 26.03 18.15 41.28
CA ALA A 718 26.98 18.39 40.19
C ALA A 718 26.39 19.19 39.02
N LEU A 719 25.18 18.86 38.59
CA LEU A 719 24.46 19.59 37.54
C LEU A 719 24.15 21.04 37.95
N SER A 720 23.85 21.27 39.23
CA SER A 720 23.60 22.61 39.80
C SER A 720 24.86 23.47 40.03
N GLY A 721 26.06 22.90 39.90
CA GLY A 721 27.31 23.59 40.24
C GLY A 721 27.53 23.75 41.76
N LEU A 722 27.10 22.76 42.53
CA LEU A 722 27.27 22.65 43.98
C LEU A 722 28.13 21.41 44.31
N GLU A 723 29.31 21.32 43.68
CA GLU A 723 30.40 20.37 44.04
C GLU A 723 31.34 21.01 45.08
#